data_AF-A0A2C6CR03-F1
#
_entry.id   AF-A0A2C6CR03-F1
#
_cell.length_a   1.000
_cell.length_b   1.000
_cell.length_c   1.000
_cell.angle_alpha   90.00
_cell.angle_beta   90.00
_cell.angle_gamma   90.00
#
_symmetry.space_group_name_H-M   'P 1'
#
loop_
_entity.id
_entity.type
_entity.pdbx_description
1 polymer ?
#
loop_
_entity_poly.entity_id
_entity_poly.type
_entity_poly.pdbx_seq_one_letter_code
_entity_poly.pdbx_strand_id
1 'polypeptide(L)'
;MSTYKRSPLWYKDAIIYELNIKGFYDSNKDGIGDFAGLEQKLDYVEDLGVTAIWLLPFYPSPLRDDGYDISDYYHIREAYGNIDDFKRFLDAAHDRGLQVITELVINHTSDQHPWFQKARRSPKGSPERDMYVWSDTDKKYEDVRIIFTDTETSNWTWDPVAEQYYWHRFFHHQPDLNYDNPQVQEEIIKILDYWMNMGIDGFRLDAIPYLFEREGTNGENLPETHDYLKKLRKHVDENYDNVLFLAEANMWPEDSASYFGDGDECHMNYHFPLMPRLYMSVKMEDRHPITDIFEQTPEIPENCQWATFLRNHDELTLEMVTDEERDFMYKVYASDKTARINLGIRRRLAPLMDNDRNKIELLNVLLMSLPGTPVLYYGDEIGMGDNYYLGDRDGVRTPMQWDNNENAGFSEANPHSLYLPVIRDTEYSYRWVNVRRQQNNPNSLLNWTKRLLAKRKESSVFGRGSITFLRPDNGRVLCFLREYEGEQVLVVVNLSRHPQSVLLELSEFQGAGVREMFGGNQFAPIGRDPYQLSVGSYGYFWLKIEQSAVQINDFRKLDRANLVAAELTDLFSKANLRKLATKELPNYLRSVNWMGIRGQHLERVEILEHKLLTNERRHFGWLLLQVTYTEGQPELIQLPVAIHNFREEMDYGERPEVICLLNYEADRTGVLLDAIHDEEYRNALINGLKEFDSDRVFDFTAQESMLATGQQEISIEHEGVEYALLQSKDFNVKFYRRVDFDRITDLEIKDVLQARGFEGVPTLLGLLNFKMTGGRQISVAGYEERISTEGFLSDYVRNQYQRFAEEVLARRRDPDTVHADDEEDISLTDRMVYSEMPELVQELLGSTFVVKMADLGRTTAAYHHLLSEAKLEGFGTEALSLHYQRSLYASHKGQIRSTVELLKKRHADFDERTQMLAEQLLSRESEIHDHLKRVFRHKIESDKIRIHGDYTLEQISLLDDGFQIRNFDGDPDMAYSQRRLRRSPAKDLANMFRSLEYASQLALEEQGNLKDDAFEYLTGWLDTAYRCLATEFLTAYRKSTAGSRLLPADEEDLMVLLDTFMIEKALQEIRYNLNYRPEQASVPIRGLLGILDSE
;
A
#
# COMPACT_ATOMS: atom_id res chain seq x y z
N MET A 1 2.19 -14.72 -52.14
CA MET A 1 1.05 -14.38 -51.27
C MET A 1 1.08 -15.38 -50.13
N SER A 2 1.58 -14.95 -48.97
CA SER A 2 1.62 -15.77 -47.76
C SER A 2 0.20 -16.21 -47.40
N THR A 3 0.03 -17.47 -47.03
CA THR A 3 -1.23 -18.07 -46.54
C THR A 3 -1.46 -17.79 -45.05
N TYR A 4 -0.62 -16.98 -44.42
CA TYR A 4 -0.72 -16.60 -43.02
C TYR A 4 -2.00 -15.80 -42.75
N LYS A 5 -2.76 -16.25 -41.75
CA LYS A 5 -3.96 -15.57 -41.24
C LYS A 5 -3.91 -15.55 -39.72
N ARG A 6 -4.14 -14.37 -39.14
CA ARG A 6 -4.25 -14.18 -37.69
C ARG A 6 -5.55 -14.81 -37.19
N SER A 7 -5.44 -15.62 -36.14
CA SER A 7 -6.61 -16.12 -35.41
C SER A 7 -7.31 -14.97 -34.67
N PRO A 8 -8.65 -15.00 -34.54
CA PRO A 8 -9.36 -14.07 -33.66
C PRO A 8 -8.83 -14.13 -32.23
N LEU A 9 -8.66 -12.97 -31.60
CA LEU A 9 -8.18 -12.83 -30.21
C LEU A 9 -6.87 -13.58 -29.92
N TRP A 10 -5.98 -13.74 -30.92
CA TRP A 10 -4.71 -14.48 -30.77
C TRP A 10 -3.86 -13.95 -29.61
N TYR A 11 -3.95 -12.64 -29.36
CA TYR A 11 -3.22 -11.94 -28.31
C TYR A 11 -3.58 -12.41 -26.89
N LYS A 12 -4.72 -13.06 -26.67
CA LYS A 12 -5.09 -13.62 -25.35
C LYS A 12 -4.28 -14.85 -24.95
N ASP A 13 -3.82 -15.62 -25.93
CA ASP A 13 -3.01 -16.82 -25.72
C ASP A 13 -1.52 -16.58 -25.96
N ALA A 14 -1.17 -15.37 -26.40
CA ALA A 14 0.20 -15.04 -26.78
C ALA A 14 1.17 -15.08 -25.58
N ILE A 15 2.45 -15.19 -25.91
CA ILE A 15 3.58 -14.91 -25.03
C ILE A 15 4.47 -13.95 -25.81
N ILE A 16 4.55 -12.70 -25.36
CA ILE A 16 5.20 -11.61 -26.07
C ILE A 16 6.66 -11.51 -25.60
N TYR A 17 7.57 -11.29 -26.54
CA TYR A 17 8.99 -11.10 -26.28
C TYR A 17 9.43 -9.71 -26.76
N GLU A 18 9.69 -8.82 -25.81
CA GLU A 18 10.17 -7.46 -26.03
C GLU A 18 11.68 -7.47 -26.32
N LEU A 19 12.09 -6.91 -27.45
CA LEU A 19 13.50 -6.79 -27.79
C LEU A 19 13.85 -5.49 -28.52
N ASN A 20 15.10 -5.07 -28.36
CA ASN A 20 15.71 -4.02 -29.18
C ASN A 20 16.55 -4.64 -30.30
N ILE A 21 16.28 -4.27 -31.55
CA ILE A 21 17.06 -4.75 -32.71
C ILE A 21 18.54 -4.46 -32.52
N LYS A 22 18.88 -3.22 -32.09
CA LYS A 22 20.27 -2.78 -31.91
C LYS A 22 21.05 -3.63 -30.90
N GLY A 23 20.35 -4.26 -29.96
CA GLY A 23 20.94 -5.02 -28.87
C GLY A 23 20.84 -6.54 -29.03
N PHE A 24 20.19 -7.04 -30.07
CA PHE A 24 19.89 -8.47 -30.16
C PHE A 24 21.00 -9.27 -30.85
N TYR A 25 21.34 -8.99 -32.11
CA TYR A 25 22.45 -9.64 -32.81
C TYR A 25 22.93 -8.79 -34.00
N ASP A 26 24.25 -8.60 -34.10
CA ASP A 26 24.91 -7.88 -35.20
C ASP A 26 25.42 -8.89 -36.24
N SER A 27 24.89 -8.80 -37.47
CA SER A 27 25.24 -9.70 -38.57
C SER A 27 26.33 -9.15 -39.50
N ASN A 28 26.51 -7.83 -39.52
CA ASN A 28 27.37 -7.13 -40.48
C ASN A 28 28.73 -6.69 -39.87
N LYS A 29 28.89 -6.85 -38.55
CA LYS A 29 30.09 -6.59 -37.74
C LYS A 29 30.41 -5.11 -37.56
N ASP A 30 29.39 -4.24 -37.57
CA ASP A 30 29.56 -2.80 -37.32
C ASP A 30 29.42 -2.38 -35.83
N GLY A 31 28.98 -3.31 -34.97
CA GLY A 31 28.77 -3.10 -33.54
C GLY A 31 27.33 -2.78 -33.14
N ILE A 32 26.39 -2.80 -34.08
CA ILE A 32 24.97 -2.51 -33.91
C ILE A 32 24.17 -3.71 -34.42
N GLY A 33 23.16 -4.15 -33.66
CA GLY A 33 22.27 -5.22 -34.10
C GLY A 33 21.34 -4.78 -35.24
N ASP A 34 20.98 -5.71 -36.11
CA ASP A 34 20.26 -5.44 -37.37
C ASP A 34 19.20 -6.50 -37.69
N PHE A 35 18.30 -6.23 -38.65
CA PHE A 35 17.22 -7.15 -39.01
C PHE A 35 17.70 -8.50 -39.55
N ALA A 36 18.81 -8.54 -40.29
CA ALA A 36 19.37 -9.80 -40.78
C ALA A 36 19.98 -10.61 -39.64
N GLY A 37 20.50 -9.94 -38.61
CA GLY A 37 20.92 -10.56 -37.37
C GLY A 37 19.75 -11.12 -36.55
N LEU A 38 18.67 -10.36 -36.43
CA LEU A 38 17.44 -10.82 -35.78
C LEU A 38 16.84 -12.04 -36.49
N GLU A 39 16.77 -12.02 -37.83
CA GLU A 39 16.33 -13.15 -38.66
C GLU A 39 17.12 -14.43 -38.34
N GLN A 40 18.45 -14.33 -38.20
CA GLN A 40 19.32 -15.46 -37.84
C GLN A 40 19.09 -16.03 -36.43
N LYS A 41 18.43 -15.27 -35.56
CA LYS A 41 18.14 -15.68 -34.18
C LYS A 41 16.68 -16.10 -33.97
N LEU A 42 15.85 -16.10 -35.01
CA LEU A 42 14.46 -16.55 -34.90
C LEU A 42 14.33 -17.99 -34.39
N ASP A 43 15.27 -18.88 -34.73
CA ASP A 43 15.29 -20.26 -34.21
C ASP A 43 15.42 -20.31 -32.68
N TYR A 44 16.17 -19.36 -32.08
CA TYR A 44 16.24 -19.24 -30.62
C TYR A 44 14.92 -18.74 -30.02
N VAL A 45 14.29 -17.76 -30.66
CA VAL A 45 13.01 -17.18 -30.22
C VAL A 45 11.91 -18.23 -30.27
N GLU A 46 11.83 -19.01 -31.35
CA GLU A 46 10.91 -20.13 -31.49
C GLU A 46 11.15 -21.22 -30.43
N ASP A 47 12.41 -21.63 -30.24
CA ASP A 47 12.83 -22.63 -29.25
C ASP A 47 12.63 -22.16 -27.80
N LEU A 48 12.64 -20.85 -27.52
CA LEU A 48 12.24 -20.29 -26.23
C LEU A 48 10.75 -20.58 -25.95
N GLY A 49 9.93 -20.62 -27.00
CA GLY A 49 8.52 -20.96 -26.93
C GLY A 49 7.59 -19.75 -26.85
N VAL A 50 8.09 -18.55 -27.14
CA VAL A 50 7.27 -17.33 -27.30
C VAL A 50 6.45 -17.41 -28.60
N THR A 51 5.41 -16.59 -28.71
CA THR A 51 4.52 -16.61 -29.88
C THR A 51 4.45 -15.26 -30.60
N ALA A 52 4.92 -14.18 -29.96
CA ALA A 52 4.93 -12.85 -30.54
C ALA A 52 6.22 -12.11 -30.19
N ILE A 53 6.73 -11.32 -31.12
CA ILE A 53 7.88 -10.44 -30.94
C ILE A 53 7.36 -9.00 -30.92
N TRP A 54 7.72 -8.25 -29.88
CA TRP A 54 7.54 -6.81 -29.85
C TRP A 54 8.89 -6.13 -30.09
N LEU A 55 8.95 -5.36 -31.18
CA LEU A 55 10.12 -4.57 -31.58
C LEU A 55 9.99 -3.13 -31.07
N LEU A 56 11.00 -2.69 -30.33
CA LEU A 56 11.25 -1.28 -30.01
C LEU A 56 11.47 -0.44 -31.29
N PRO A 57 11.46 0.91 -31.22
CA PRO A 57 11.46 1.75 -32.42
C PRO A 57 12.67 1.47 -33.32
N PHE A 58 12.41 1.20 -34.60
CA PHE A 58 13.43 0.91 -35.62
C PHE A 58 13.51 1.96 -36.74
N TYR A 59 12.79 3.06 -36.56
CA TYR A 59 12.69 4.18 -37.47
C TYR A 59 13.96 5.03 -37.47
N PRO A 60 14.24 5.79 -38.53
CA PRO A 60 15.20 6.89 -38.48
C PRO A 60 14.92 7.81 -37.29
N SER A 61 15.98 8.06 -36.51
CA SER A 61 15.95 8.85 -35.29
C SER A 61 17.39 9.30 -34.98
N PRO A 62 17.58 10.47 -34.33
CA PRO A 62 18.88 10.88 -33.80
C PRO A 62 19.29 10.12 -32.51
N LEU A 63 18.43 9.24 -31.99
CA LEU A 63 18.61 8.41 -30.79
C LEU A 63 18.87 9.21 -29.52
N ARG A 64 18.26 10.40 -29.39
CA ARG A 64 18.34 11.18 -28.15
C ARG A 64 17.40 10.65 -27.08
N ASP A 65 16.39 9.88 -27.49
CA ASP A 65 15.57 9.02 -26.62
C ASP A 65 15.47 7.61 -27.22
N ASP A 66 16.61 7.08 -27.65
CA ASP A 66 16.77 5.71 -28.14
C ASP A 66 15.79 5.23 -29.23
N GLY A 67 15.34 6.15 -30.09
CA GLY A 67 14.45 5.82 -31.21
C GLY A 67 13.01 6.26 -31.01
N TYR A 68 12.60 6.62 -29.79
CA TYR A 68 11.29 7.22 -29.51
C TYR A 68 11.17 8.64 -30.09
N ASP A 69 12.29 9.33 -30.28
CA ASP A 69 12.39 10.56 -31.05
C ASP A 69 12.47 10.27 -32.57
N ILE A 70 11.33 9.91 -33.18
CA ILE A 70 11.24 9.52 -34.60
C ILE A 70 11.42 10.73 -35.53
N SER A 71 12.31 10.62 -36.52
CA SER A 71 12.51 11.63 -37.58
C SER A 71 11.92 11.26 -38.95
N ASP A 72 11.56 9.99 -39.15
CA ASP A 72 10.82 9.51 -40.34
C ASP A 72 10.09 8.18 -40.04
N TYR A 73 8.76 8.17 -40.15
CA TYR A 73 7.92 7.00 -39.85
C TYR A 73 7.89 5.92 -40.94
N TYR A 74 8.39 6.18 -42.14
CA TYR A 74 8.18 5.33 -43.32
C TYR A 74 9.41 4.51 -43.74
N HIS A 75 10.56 4.78 -43.13
CA HIS A 75 11.83 4.13 -43.45
C HIS A 75 12.38 3.36 -42.27
N ILE A 76 13.35 2.48 -42.54
CA ILE A 76 14.15 1.78 -41.53
C ILE A 76 15.42 2.60 -41.30
N ARG A 77 15.87 2.69 -40.04
CA ARG A 77 17.17 3.28 -39.71
C ARG A 77 18.28 2.52 -40.43
N GLU A 78 19.16 3.24 -41.13
CA GLU A 78 20.21 2.64 -41.99
C GLU A 78 21.06 1.57 -41.26
N ALA A 79 21.38 1.80 -39.98
CA ALA A 79 22.13 0.85 -39.17
C ALA A 79 21.41 -0.47 -38.87
N TYR A 80 20.08 -0.54 -39.01
CA TYR A 80 19.29 -1.75 -38.81
C TYR A 80 19.02 -2.51 -40.11
N GLY A 81 19.38 -1.93 -41.26
CA GLY A 81 19.12 -2.46 -42.60
C GLY A 81 18.15 -1.60 -43.39
N ASN A 82 17.40 -2.22 -44.28
CA ASN A 82 16.41 -1.57 -45.14
C ASN A 82 15.04 -2.27 -45.09
N ILE A 83 14.06 -1.73 -45.84
CA ILE A 83 12.68 -2.24 -45.83
C ILE A 83 12.56 -3.68 -46.36
N ASP A 84 13.46 -4.12 -47.26
CA ASP A 84 13.47 -5.49 -47.76
C ASP A 84 14.03 -6.46 -46.70
N ASP A 85 14.96 -6.01 -45.86
CA ASP A 85 15.44 -6.80 -44.72
C ASP A 85 14.33 -7.00 -43.68
N PHE A 86 13.56 -5.94 -43.38
CA PHE A 86 12.38 -6.02 -42.53
C PHE A 86 11.34 -7.01 -43.08
N LYS A 87 11.03 -6.95 -44.38
CA LYS A 87 10.06 -7.88 -45.00
C LYS A 87 10.51 -9.33 -44.93
N ARG A 88 11.80 -9.61 -45.17
CA ARG A 88 12.34 -10.97 -45.03
C ARG A 88 12.24 -11.47 -43.59
N PHE A 89 12.56 -10.62 -42.62
CA PHE A 89 12.37 -10.93 -41.20
C PHE A 89 10.89 -11.23 -40.88
N LEU A 90 9.97 -10.39 -41.35
CA LEU A 90 8.54 -10.53 -41.09
C LEU A 90 8.00 -11.84 -41.68
N ASP A 91 8.32 -12.15 -42.94
CA ASP A 91 7.95 -13.42 -43.58
C ASP A 91 8.54 -14.61 -42.81
N ALA A 92 9.81 -14.55 -42.40
CA ALA A 92 10.47 -15.61 -41.64
C ALA A 92 9.88 -15.81 -40.23
N ALA A 93 9.38 -14.75 -39.59
CA ALA A 93 8.67 -14.82 -38.32
C ALA A 93 7.30 -15.49 -38.51
N HIS A 94 6.53 -15.06 -39.53
CA HIS A 94 5.22 -15.65 -39.85
C HIS A 94 5.30 -17.12 -40.26
N ASP A 95 6.35 -17.53 -40.98
CA ASP A 95 6.59 -18.94 -41.34
C ASP A 95 6.80 -19.84 -40.10
N ARG A 96 7.21 -19.25 -38.97
CA ARG A 96 7.34 -19.91 -37.65
C ARG A 96 6.12 -19.73 -36.75
N GLY A 97 5.08 -19.07 -37.26
CA GLY A 97 3.87 -18.74 -36.49
C GLY A 97 4.08 -17.64 -35.43
N LEU A 98 5.15 -16.84 -35.55
CA LEU A 98 5.44 -15.73 -34.65
C LEU A 98 4.76 -14.45 -35.14
N GLN A 99 3.92 -13.84 -34.31
CA GLN A 99 3.36 -12.50 -34.59
C GLN A 99 4.43 -11.41 -34.38
N VAL A 100 4.33 -10.30 -35.11
CA VAL A 100 5.21 -9.15 -34.96
C VAL A 100 4.42 -7.89 -34.60
N ILE A 101 4.74 -7.32 -33.44
CA ILE A 101 4.24 -6.05 -32.91
C ILE A 101 5.35 -5.01 -33.02
N THR A 102 5.01 -3.77 -33.38
CA THR A 102 5.96 -2.64 -33.42
C THR A 102 5.46 -1.45 -32.63
N GLU A 103 6.34 -0.50 -32.34
CA GLU A 103 5.98 0.78 -31.72
C GLU A 103 5.23 1.70 -32.68
N LEU A 104 4.27 2.41 -32.13
CA LEU A 104 3.65 3.55 -32.77
C LEU A 104 3.71 4.75 -31.83
N VAL A 105 4.78 5.54 -31.97
CA VAL A 105 4.99 6.77 -31.20
C VAL A 105 4.20 7.90 -31.83
N ILE A 106 3.03 8.18 -31.26
CA ILE A 106 2.05 9.09 -31.85
C ILE A 106 1.87 10.39 -31.07
N ASN A 107 2.32 10.47 -29.82
CA ASN A 107 2.25 11.72 -29.08
C ASN A 107 3.15 12.81 -29.66
N HIS A 108 4.36 12.45 -30.07
CA HIS A 108 5.42 13.39 -30.42
C HIS A 108 6.29 12.89 -31.57
N THR A 109 7.13 13.77 -32.10
CA THR A 109 8.17 13.43 -33.10
C THR A 109 9.52 13.99 -32.64
N SER A 110 10.63 13.63 -33.29
CA SER A 110 11.90 14.34 -33.12
C SER A 110 11.80 15.82 -33.58
N ASP A 111 12.54 16.71 -32.91
CA ASP A 111 12.78 18.08 -33.41
C ASP A 111 13.49 18.11 -34.79
N GLN A 112 14.07 17.00 -35.23
CA GLN A 112 14.65 16.84 -36.56
C GLN A 112 13.65 16.37 -37.62
N HIS A 113 12.43 15.99 -37.22
CA HIS A 113 11.39 15.54 -38.14
C HIS A 113 11.10 16.65 -39.17
N PRO A 114 10.94 16.31 -40.47
CA PRO A 114 10.65 17.30 -41.52
C PRO A 114 9.42 18.16 -41.21
N TRP A 115 8.43 17.61 -40.51
CA TRP A 115 7.26 18.36 -40.05
C TRP A 115 7.65 19.48 -39.08
N PHE A 116 8.43 19.20 -38.02
CA PHE A 116 8.85 20.23 -37.07
C PHE A 116 9.75 21.28 -37.72
N GLN A 117 10.68 20.85 -38.56
CA GLN A 117 11.56 21.76 -39.31
C GLN A 117 10.78 22.69 -40.23
N LYS A 118 9.68 22.21 -40.82
CA LYS A 118 8.75 23.04 -41.61
C LYS A 118 7.93 23.96 -40.69
N ALA A 119 7.37 23.43 -39.60
CA ALA A 119 6.53 24.17 -38.66
C ALA A 119 7.27 25.37 -38.06
N ARG A 120 8.47 25.16 -37.51
CA ARG A 120 9.25 26.24 -36.87
C ARG A 120 9.65 27.38 -37.82
N ARG A 121 9.72 27.12 -39.13
CA ARG A 121 10.04 28.12 -40.18
C ARG A 121 8.81 28.72 -40.85
N SER A 122 7.62 28.16 -40.58
CA SER A 122 6.38 28.62 -41.20
C SER A 122 5.74 29.75 -40.39
N PRO A 123 5.01 30.67 -41.04
CA PRO A 123 4.34 31.77 -40.34
C PRO A 123 3.36 31.28 -39.26
N LYS A 124 3.18 32.07 -38.19
CA LYS A 124 2.19 31.80 -37.13
C LYS A 124 0.78 31.66 -37.73
N GLY A 125 0.07 30.59 -37.35
CA GLY A 125 -1.29 30.26 -37.83
C GLY A 125 -1.36 29.66 -39.23
N SER A 126 -0.24 29.16 -39.78
CA SER A 126 -0.25 28.38 -41.03
C SER A 126 -0.52 26.89 -40.74
N PRO A 127 -1.12 26.14 -41.68
CA PRO A 127 -1.36 24.70 -41.49
C PRO A 127 -0.08 23.92 -41.17
N GLU A 128 1.05 24.32 -41.77
CA GLU A 128 2.37 23.77 -41.45
C GLU A 128 2.81 24.01 -40.01
N ARG A 129 2.50 25.19 -39.45
CA ARG A 129 2.84 25.56 -38.08
C ARG A 129 2.03 24.74 -37.09
N ASP A 130 0.75 24.56 -37.40
CA ASP A 130 -0.27 23.95 -36.54
C ASP A 130 -0.15 22.42 -36.44
N MET A 131 0.89 21.81 -37.01
CA MET A 131 1.24 20.40 -36.77
C MET A 131 1.74 20.15 -35.34
N TYR A 132 2.18 21.20 -34.63
CA TYR A 132 2.69 21.16 -33.26
C TYR A 132 2.00 22.20 -32.40
N VAL A 133 2.09 22.06 -31.08
CA VAL A 133 1.45 22.96 -30.11
C VAL A 133 2.38 24.14 -29.80
N TRP A 134 1.93 25.37 -30.07
CA TRP A 134 2.72 26.61 -29.89
C TRP A 134 2.06 27.59 -28.91
N SER A 135 2.87 28.35 -28.19
CA SER A 135 2.41 29.42 -27.30
C SER A 135 3.37 30.62 -27.30
N ASP A 136 2.84 31.81 -27.04
CA ASP A 136 3.64 33.02 -26.82
C ASP A 136 4.25 33.07 -25.40
N THR A 137 3.72 32.27 -24.47
CA THR A 137 4.16 32.18 -23.06
C THR A 137 4.26 30.72 -22.61
N ASP A 138 5.05 30.45 -21.60
CA ASP A 138 5.19 29.15 -20.91
C ASP A 138 4.15 28.91 -19.80
N LYS A 139 3.10 29.75 -19.76
CA LYS A 139 2.07 29.79 -18.70
C LYS A 139 0.77 29.03 -19.01
N LYS A 140 0.74 28.29 -20.11
CA LYS A 140 -0.41 27.44 -20.44
C LYS A 140 -0.21 26.07 -19.80
N TYR A 141 -1.31 25.45 -19.37
CA TYR A 141 -1.29 24.10 -18.82
C TYR A 141 -0.43 23.97 -17.54
N GLU A 142 -0.49 24.96 -16.64
CA GLU A 142 0.36 25.04 -15.43
C GLU A 142 0.17 23.85 -14.46
N ASP A 143 -0.98 23.17 -14.52
CA ASP A 143 -1.33 22.03 -13.67
C ASP A 143 -0.82 20.67 -14.21
N VAL A 144 -0.22 20.64 -15.41
CA VAL A 144 0.32 19.42 -16.01
C VAL A 144 1.72 19.13 -15.45
N ARG A 145 1.90 17.93 -14.90
CA ARG A 145 3.19 17.51 -14.33
C ARG A 145 4.28 17.35 -15.40
N ILE A 146 5.53 17.42 -14.95
CA ILE A 146 6.71 17.07 -15.75
C ILE A 146 7.02 15.58 -15.53
N ILE A 147 7.18 14.81 -16.61
CA ILE A 147 7.47 13.36 -16.53
C ILE A 147 8.96 13.14 -16.24
N PHE A 148 9.85 13.73 -17.04
CA PHE A 148 11.30 13.62 -16.87
C PHE A 148 11.87 14.70 -15.96
N THR A 149 11.50 14.63 -14.68
CA THR A 149 11.84 15.61 -13.65
C THR A 149 13.34 15.82 -13.43
N ASP A 150 14.16 14.82 -13.76
CA ASP A 150 15.61 14.89 -13.60
C ASP A 150 16.30 15.71 -14.71
N THR A 151 15.61 15.95 -15.83
CA THR A 151 16.17 16.60 -17.03
C THR A 151 15.45 17.87 -17.42
N GLU A 152 14.11 17.85 -17.45
CA GLU A 152 13.29 18.96 -17.92
C GLU A 152 12.77 19.79 -16.74
N THR A 153 12.83 21.12 -16.88
CA THR A 153 12.34 22.07 -15.87
C THR A 153 10.96 22.63 -16.21
N SER A 154 10.48 22.40 -17.44
CA SER A 154 9.21 22.87 -17.99
C SER A 154 8.78 21.95 -19.13
N ASN A 155 7.48 21.86 -19.38
CA ASN A 155 6.91 21.21 -20.58
C ASN A 155 6.86 22.18 -21.78
N TRP A 156 7.34 23.43 -21.61
CA TRP A 156 7.46 24.43 -22.67
C TRP A 156 8.92 24.79 -22.92
N THR A 157 9.35 24.72 -24.17
CA THR A 157 10.69 25.15 -24.59
C THR A 157 10.61 26.25 -25.65
N TRP A 158 11.43 27.29 -25.50
CA TRP A 158 11.52 28.40 -26.46
C TRP A 158 12.26 27.98 -27.73
N ASP A 159 11.63 28.12 -28.90
CA ASP A 159 12.31 27.94 -30.19
C ASP A 159 12.78 29.28 -30.77
N PRO A 160 14.10 29.49 -30.97
CA PRO A 160 14.65 30.77 -31.42
C PRO A 160 14.38 31.09 -32.90
N VAL A 161 13.97 30.11 -33.71
CA VAL A 161 13.61 30.32 -35.12
C VAL A 161 12.13 30.69 -35.23
N ALA A 162 11.32 30.01 -34.42
CA ALA A 162 9.89 30.18 -34.38
C ALA A 162 9.47 31.44 -33.58
N GLU A 163 10.35 31.93 -32.71
CA GLU A 163 10.12 33.01 -31.75
C GLU A 163 8.85 32.76 -30.89
N GLN A 164 8.64 31.50 -30.51
CA GLN A 164 7.53 31.04 -29.67
C GLN A 164 7.97 29.81 -28.87
N TYR A 165 7.24 29.52 -27.79
CA TYR A 165 7.37 28.26 -27.07
C TYR A 165 6.63 27.14 -27.80
N TYR A 166 7.16 25.93 -27.76
CA TYR A 166 6.46 24.71 -28.16
C TYR A 166 6.35 23.74 -26.99
N TRP A 167 5.30 22.93 -27.02
CA TRP A 167 4.98 21.94 -25.99
C TRP A 167 5.75 20.64 -26.19
N HIS A 168 6.15 20.01 -25.09
CA HIS A 168 6.68 18.65 -25.04
C HIS A 168 6.39 18.01 -23.68
N ARG A 169 5.89 16.78 -23.67
CA ARG A 169 5.68 16.01 -22.42
C ARG A 169 6.92 15.26 -21.95
N PHE A 170 7.79 14.93 -22.90
CA PHE A 170 9.04 14.23 -22.70
C PHE A 170 10.20 15.23 -22.82
N PHE A 171 11.30 14.87 -23.48
CA PHE A 171 12.41 15.80 -23.66
C PHE A 171 12.04 16.95 -24.60
N HIS A 172 12.69 18.10 -24.44
CA HIS A 172 12.52 19.25 -25.34
C HIS A 172 12.72 18.90 -26.82
N HIS A 173 13.54 17.90 -27.15
CA HIS A 173 13.73 17.46 -28.54
C HIS A 173 12.66 16.50 -29.07
N GLN A 174 11.59 16.28 -28.31
CA GLN A 174 10.41 15.52 -28.66
C GLN A 174 9.17 16.43 -28.66
N PRO A 175 9.09 17.40 -29.61
CA PRO A 175 7.92 18.27 -29.72
C PRO A 175 6.63 17.47 -29.96
N ASP A 176 5.60 17.79 -29.18
CA ASP A 176 4.30 17.12 -29.20
C ASP A 176 3.47 17.53 -30.43
N LEU A 177 2.84 16.54 -31.05
CA LEU A 177 1.95 16.72 -32.18
C LEU A 177 0.63 17.33 -31.72
N ASN A 178 0.09 18.26 -32.51
CA ASN A 178 -1.17 18.93 -32.17
C ASN A 178 -2.39 18.12 -32.63
N TYR A 179 -3.02 17.37 -31.72
CA TYR A 179 -4.17 16.52 -32.05
C TYR A 179 -5.48 17.27 -32.29
N ASP A 180 -5.57 18.56 -31.91
CA ASP A 180 -6.69 19.42 -32.30
C ASP A 180 -6.66 19.72 -33.82
N ASN A 181 -5.53 19.46 -34.51
CA ASN A 181 -5.41 19.57 -35.95
C ASN A 181 -5.83 18.24 -36.64
N PRO A 182 -6.93 18.21 -37.42
CA PRO A 182 -7.37 17.01 -38.12
C PRO A 182 -6.34 16.44 -39.11
N GLN A 183 -5.43 17.27 -39.63
CA GLN A 183 -4.36 16.81 -40.51
C GLN A 183 -3.38 15.89 -39.77
N VAL A 184 -3.04 16.19 -38.52
CA VAL A 184 -2.20 15.32 -37.68
C VAL A 184 -2.86 13.94 -37.54
N GLN A 185 -4.14 13.93 -37.18
CA GLN A 185 -4.94 12.70 -37.06
C GLN A 185 -4.95 11.87 -38.35
N GLU A 186 -5.08 12.51 -39.52
CA GLU A 186 -5.03 11.82 -40.82
C GLU A 186 -3.64 11.26 -41.15
N GLU A 187 -2.56 11.97 -40.81
CA GLU A 187 -1.20 11.47 -41.04
C GLU A 187 -0.89 10.22 -40.19
N ILE A 188 -1.38 10.16 -38.95
CA ILE A 188 -1.23 8.96 -38.10
C ILE A 188 -1.93 7.74 -38.72
N ILE A 189 -3.14 7.92 -39.28
CA ILE A 189 -3.85 6.84 -39.98
C ILE A 189 -3.04 6.35 -41.20
N LYS A 190 -2.39 7.24 -41.95
CA LYS A 190 -1.54 6.86 -43.09
C LYS A 190 -0.30 6.06 -42.66
N ILE A 191 0.31 6.43 -41.54
CA ILE A 191 1.45 5.71 -40.96
C ILE A 191 1.02 4.29 -40.57
N LEU A 192 -0.12 4.16 -39.89
CA LEU A 192 -0.71 2.87 -39.53
C LEU A 192 -0.97 2.01 -40.77
N ASP A 193 -1.66 2.56 -41.77
CA ASP A 193 -1.98 1.85 -43.02
C ASP A 193 -0.71 1.38 -43.74
N TYR A 194 0.35 2.18 -43.75
CA TYR A 194 1.61 1.81 -44.40
C TYR A 194 2.19 0.52 -43.82
N TRP A 195 2.27 0.41 -42.50
CA TRP A 195 2.84 -0.76 -41.81
C TRP A 195 1.90 -1.96 -41.79
N MET A 196 0.58 -1.74 -41.63
CA MET A 196 -0.42 -2.82 -41.70
C MET A 196 -0.48 -3.46 -43.08
N ASN A 197 -0.38 -2.66 -44.15
CA ASN A 197 -0.32 -3.18 -45.53
C ASN A 197 0.93 -4.03 -45.80
N MET A 198 1.99 -3.89 -45.00
CA MET A 198 3.17 -4.77 -45.07
C MET A 198 2.98 -6.10 -44.34
N GLY A 199 2.01 -6.19 -43.43
CA GLY A 199 1.69 -7.42 -42.69
C GLY A 199 1.98 -7.40 -41.20
N ILE A 200 2.32 -6.24 -40.60
CA ILE A 200 2.44 -6.12 -39.13
C ILE A 200 1.17 -6.65 -38.42
N ASP A 201 1.35 -7.35 -37.31
CA ASP A 201 0.25 -7.98 -36.56
C ASP A 201 -0.31 -7.10 -35.43
N GLY A 202 0.43 -6.07 -35.03
CA GLY A 202 -0.04 -5.13 -34.02
C GLY A 202 0.89 -3.96 -33.75
N PHE A 203 0.38 -3.01 -32.97
CA PHE A 203 1.12 -1.82 -32.55
C PHE A 203 1.03 -1.66 -31.03
N ARG A 204 2.16 -1.39 -30.38
CA ARG A 204 2.18 -0.73 -29.08
C ARG A 204 1.99 0.75 -29.31
N LEU A 205 0.93 1.32 -28.75
CA LEU A 205 0.65 2.75 -28.85
C LEU A 205 1.34 3.43 -27.67
N ASP A 206 2.43 4.14 -27.97
CA ASP A 206 3.29 4.78 -26.98
C ASP A 206 2.72 6.14 -26.56
N ALA A 207 2.83 6.46 -25.26
CA ALA A 207 2.48 7.76 -24.71
C ALA A 207 1.04 8.26 -24.98
N ILE A 208 0.09 7.34 -25.19
CA ILE A 208 -1.29 7.71 -25.56
C ILE A 208 -2.08 8.51 -24.51
N PRO A 209 -1.75 8.51 -23.20
CA PRO A 209 -2.50 9.36 -22.29
C PRO A 209 -2.36 10.86 -22.48
N TYR A 210 -1.43 11.28 -23.34
CA TYR A 210 -0.97 12.66 -23.41
C TYR A 210 -1.33 13.38 -24.72
N LEU A 211 -2.12 12.74 -25.61
CA LEU A 211 -2.37 13.24 -26.97
C LEU A 211 -3.02 14.64 -27.05
N PHE A 212 -3.89 14.99 -26.09
CA PHE A 212 -4.58 16.28 -26.05
C PHE A 212 -4.31 17.01 -24.75
N GLU A 213 -4.27 18.34 -24.80
CA GLU A 213 -4.09 19.22 -23.65
C GLU A 213 -5.24 20.23 -23.48
N ARG A 214 -5.67 20.45 -22.22
CA ARG A 214 -6.72 21.41 -21.86
C ARG A 214 -6.33 22.18 -20.59
N GLU A 215 -6.64 23.48 -20.58
CA GLU A 215 -6.43 24.34 -19.40
C GLU A 215 -7.28 23.89 -18.22
N GLY A 216 -6.74 23.99 -17.00
CA GLY A 216 -7.42 23.56 -15.77
C GLY A 216 -7.59 22.04 -15.61
N THR A 217 -6.84 21.26 -16.38
CA THR A 217 -6.78 19.80 -16.25
C THR A 217 -5.34 19.36 -16.01
N ASN A 218 -5.13 18.11 -15.58
CA ASN A 218 -3.80 17.52 -15.46
C ASN A 218 -3.18 17.14 -16.82
N GLY A 219 -3.87 17.34 -17.94
CA GLY A 219 -3.38 17.03 -19.29
C GLY A 219 -3.16 15.54 -19.55
N GLU A 220 -3.88 14.66 -18.85
CA GLU A 220 -3.77 13.21 -18.98
C GLU A 220 -5.17 12.57 -19.05
N ASN A 221 -5.34 11.50 -19.83
CA ASN A 221 -6.59 10.73 -19.93
C ASN A 221 -7.82 11.57 -20.33
N LEU A 222 -7.63 12.58 -21.17
CA LEU A 222 -8.73 13.45 -21.58
C LEU A 222 -9.75 12.71 -22.48
N PRO A 223 -11.05 13.06 -22.42
CA PRO A 223 -12.07 12.42 -23.26
C PRO A 223 -11.76 12.45 -24.76
N GLU A 224 -11.17 13.54 -25.26
CA GLU A 224 -10.80 13.67 -26.68
C GLU A 224 -9.70 12.69 -27.10
N THR A 225 -8.80 12.34 -26.19
CA THR A 225 -7.81 11.27 -26.40
C THR A 225 -8.52 9.94 -26.64
N HIS A 226 -9.47 9.58 -25.77
CA HIS A 226 -10.26 8.36 -25.90
C HIS A 226 -11.07 8.34 -27.20
N ASP A 227 -11.75 9.44 -27.54
CA ASP A 227 -12.52 9.56 -28.79
C ASP A 227 -11.66 9.33 -30.03
N TYR A 228 -10.43 9.84 -30.03
CA TYR A 228 -9.49 9.62 -31.13
C TYR A 228 -9.00 8.16 -31.19
N LEU A 229 -8.73 7.52 -30.05
CA LEU A 229 -8.37 6.10 -30.01
C LEU A 229 -9.50 5.20 -30.52
N LYS A 230 -10.77 5.51 -30.19
CA LYS A 230 -11.94 4.82 -30.78
C LYS A 230 -11.99 4.96 -32.29
N LYS A 231 -11.70 6.15 -32.81
CA LYS A 231 -11.62 6.41 -34.25
C LYS A 231 -10.52 5.57 -34.90
N LEU A 232 -9.33 5.48 -34.28
CA LEU A 232 -8.24 4.62 -34.78
C LEU A 232 -8.64 3.15 -34.76
N ARG A 233 -9.21 2.67 -33.64
CA ARG A 233 -9.64 1.28 -33.51
C ARG A 233 -10.68 0.91 -34.55
N LYS A 234 -11.68 1.76 -34.74
CA LYS A 234 -12.71 1.56 -35.78
C LYS A 234 -12.11 1.47 -37.18
N HIS A 235 -11.16 2.34 -37.52
CA HIS A 235 -10.46 2.27 -38.82
C HIS A 235 -9.74 0.92 -38.99
N VAL A 236 -9.08 0.43 -37.94
CA VAL A 236 -8.40 -0.87 -38.00
C VAL A 236 -9.38 -2.03 -38.16
N ASP A 237 -10.42 -2.09 -37.34
CA ASP A 237 -11.41 -3.17 -37.36
C ASP A 237 -12.19 -3.23 -38.70
N GLU A 238 -12.37 -2.09 -39.39
CA GLU A 238 -13.05 -2.00 -40.70
C GLU A 238 -12.14 -2.44 -41.88
N ASN A 239 -10.82 -2.31 -41.75
CA ASN A 239 -9.90 -2.47 -42.88
C ASN A 239 -8.93 -3.66 -42.75
N TYR A 240 -8.68 -4.17 -41.53
CA TYR A 240 -7.69 -5.21 -41.27
C TYR A 240 -8.18 -6.24 -40.24
N ASP A 241 -8.02 -7.54 -40.56
CA ASP A 241 -8.49 -8.62 -39.69
C ASP A 241 -7.55 -8.84 -38.49
N ASN A 242 -8.04 -8.67 -37.25
CA ASN A 242 -7.36 -9.08 -36.01
C ASN A 242 -5.97 -8.43 -35.78
N VAL A 243 -5.78 -7.16 -36.16
CA VAL A 243 -4.57 -6.38 -35.79
C VAL A 243 -4.68 -5.95 -34.33
N LEU A 244 -3.62 -6.14 -33.55
CA LEU A 244 -3.58 -5.77 -32.15
C LEU A 244 -3.25 -4.29 -31.92
N PHE A 245 -3.93 -3.66 -30.97
CA PHE A 245 -3.50 -2.41 -30.33
C PHE A 245 -3.21 -2.67 -28.86
N LEU A 246 -1.98 -2.40 -28.44
CA LEU A 246 -1.48 -2.50 -27.08
C LEU A 246 -1.19 -1.10 -26.55
N ALA A 247 -2.03 -0.60 -25.64
CA ALA A 247 -1.83 0.67 -24.99
C ALA A 247 -0.64 0.64 -24.02
N GLU A 248 0.15 1.71 -24.04
CA GLU A 248 1.01 2.09 -22.93
C GLU A 248 0.34 3.21 -22.12
N ALA A 249 -0.56 2.84 -21.21
CA ALA A 249 -1.15 3.79 -20.26
C ALA A 249 -0.75 3.42 -18.82
N ASN A 250 0.40 3.96 -18.39
CA ASN A 250 0.88 3.87 -17.01
C ASN A 250 0.05 4.79 -16.10
N MET A 251 -1.10 4.29 -15.68
CA MET A 251 -2.09 5.02 -14.87
C MET A 251 -2.54 4.16 -13.68
N TRP A 252 -3.29 4.75 -12.76
CA TRP A 252 -4.02 4.00 -11.72
C TRP A 252 -5.02 3.01 -12.35
N PRO A 253 -5.46 1.95 -11.63
CA PRO A 253 -6.23 0.86 -12.22
C PRO A 253 -7.45 1.27 -13.04
N GLU A 254 -8.25 2.23 -12.56
CA GLU A 254 -9.47 2.68 -13.23
C GLU A 254 -9.17 3.43 -14.53
N ASP A 255 -8.22 4.36 -14.46
CA ASP A 255 -7.76 5.15 -15.61
C ASP A 255 -7.01 4.27 -16.63
N SER A 256 -6.33 3.22 -16.18
CA SER A 256 -5.69 2.26 -17.08
C SER A 256 -6.74 1.39 -17.76
N ALA A 257 -7.79 0.99 -17.06
CA ALA A 257 -8.88 0.20 -17.64
C ALA A 257 -9.74 1.00 -18.65
N SER A 258 -9.81 2.33 -18.54
CA SER A 258 -10.61 3.14 -19.48
C SER A 258 -10.12 3.06 -20.94
N TYR A 259 -8.84 2.74 -21.18
CA TYR A 259 -8.27 2.56 -22.53
C TYR A 259 -8.76 1.33 -23.27
N PHE A 260 -9.55 0.47 -22.63
CA PHE A 260 -10.28 -0.59 -23.32
C PHE A 260 -11.57 -0.06 -23.98
N GLY A 261 -12.07 1.12 -23.57
CA GLY A 261 -13.39 1.62 -23.93
C GLY A 261 -14.48 0.61 -23.56
N ASP A 262 -15.50 0.50 -24.41
CA ASP A 262 -16.51 -0.56 -24.32
C ASP A 262 -16.09 -1.80 -25.14
N GLY A 263 -14.77 -2.00 -25.29
CA GLY A 263 -14.17 -2.98 -26.21
C GLY A 263 -13.81 -2.39 -27.57
N ASP A 264 -13.93 -1.07 -27.73
CA ASP A 264 -13.84 -0.30 -28.97
C ASP A 264 -12.65 0.69 -29.02
N GLU A 265 -11.72 0.62 -28.06
CA GLU A 265 -10.46 1.38 -28.05
C GLU A 265 -9.25 0.44 -28.24
N CYS A 266 -8.44 0.20 -27.21
CA CYS A 266 -7.31 -0.72 -27.30
C CYS A 266 -7.73 -2.15 -26.97
N HIS A 267 -7.14 -3.12 -27.67
CA HIS A 267 -7.37 -4.54 -27.41
C HIS A 267 -6.64 -4.98 -26.13
N MET A 268 -5.48 -4.38 -25.89
CA MET A 268 -4.64 -4.64 -24.73
C MET A 268 -4.17 -3.35 -24.09
N ASN A 269 -3.90 -3.41 -22.79
CA ASN A 269 -3.17 -2.39 -22.06
C ASN A 269 -2.20 -3.07 -21.10
N TYR A 270 -1.07 -2.43 -20.81
CA TYR A 270 -0.15 -2.91 -19.78
C TYR A 270 -0.77 -2.83 -18.40
N HIS A 271 -0.64 -3.90 -17.62
CA HIS A 271 -1.06 -3.91 -16.23
C HIS A 271 0.01 -3.26 -15.32
N PHE A 272 0.33 -1.98 -15.61
CA PHE A 272 1.25 -1.17 -14.81
C PHE A 272 0.92 -1.15 -13.31
N PRO A 273 -0.35 -1.07 -12.87
CA PRO A 273 -0.66 -1.09 -11.44
C PRO A 273 -0.15 -2.32 -10.70
N LEU A 274 -0.20 -3.49 -11.34
CA LEU A 274 0.19 -4.78 -10.76
C LEU A 274 1.70 -4.91 -10.60
N MET A 275 2.48 -4.43 -11.58
CA MET A 275 3.91 -4.69 -11.69
C MET A 275 4.67 -4.30 -10.39
N PRO A 276 4.56 -3.07 -9.85
CA PRO A 276 5.27 -2.70 -8.61
C PRO A 276 4.85 -3.54 -7.40
N ARG A 277 3.57 -3.95 -7.34
CA ARG A 277 3.03 -4.71 -6.21
C ARG A 277 3.55 -6.14 -6.19
N LEU A 278 3.91 -6.73 -7.34
CA LEU A 278 4.61 -8.02 -7.38
C LEU A 278 5.95 -7.95 -6.62
N TYR A 279 6.74 -6.89 -6.86
CA TYR A 279 8.01 -6.67 -6.16
C TYR A 279 7.78 -6.40 -4.67
N MET A 280 6.83 -5.51 -4.34
CA MET A 280 6.49 -5.22 -2.95
C MET A 280 6.08 -6.47 -2.18
N SER A 281 5.20 -7.29 -2.75
CA SER A 281 4.71 -8.53 -2.13
C SER A 281 5.83 -9.52 -1.83
N VAL A 282 6.80 -9.68 -2.74
CA VAL A 282 7.96 -10.55 -2.48
C VAL A 282 8.82 -10.00 -1.36
N LYS A 283 9.04 -8.69 -1.28
CA LYS A 283 9.87 -8.11 -0.21
C LYS A 283 9.16 -8.09 1.14
N MET A 284 7.90 -7.70 1.15
CA MET A 284 7.06 -7.68 2.36
C MET A 284 6.74 -9.09 2.85
N GLU A 285 6.94 -10.09 1.99
CA GLU A 285 6.48 -11.47 2.19
C GLU A 285 4.97 -11.52 2.47
N ASP A 286 4.20 -10.70 1.74
CA ASP A 286 2.77 -10.47 1.95
C ASP A 286 2.02 -10.42 0.62
N ARG A 287 0.91 -11.16 0.50
CA ARG A 287 0.04 -11.20 -0.69
C ARG A 287 -0.82 -9.95 -0.85
N HIS A 288 -1.02 -9.18 0.23
CA HIS A 288 -1.99 -8.08 0.26
C HIS A 288 -1.81 -7.07 -0.89
N PRO A 289 -0.58 -6.57 -1.22
CA PRO A 289 -0.41 -5.65 -2.34
C PRO A 289 -0.92 -6.19 -3.68
N ILE A 290 -0.75 -7.49 -3.96
CA ILE A 290 -1.26 -8.12 -5.19
C ILE A 290 -2.78 -8.25 -5.14
N THR A 291 -3.33 -8.78 -4.04
CA THR A 291 -4.80 -8.98 -3.97
C THR A 291 -5.55 -7.66 -3.98
N ASP A 292 -5.02 -6.65 -3.28
CA ASP A 292 -5.66 -5.34 -3.20
C ASP A 292 -5.69 -4.63 -4.56
N ILE A 293 -4.59 -4.66 -5.32
CA ILE A 293 -4.56 -4.00 -6.64
C ILE A 293 -5.47 -4.69 -7.65
N PHE A 294 -5.61 -6.02 -7.59
CA PHE A 294 -6.59 -6.75 -8.41
C PHE A 294 -8.02 -6.37 -8.04
N GLU A 295 -8.33 -6.26 -6.75
CA GLU A 295 -9.66 -5.86 -6.27
C GLU A 295 -9.98 -4.40 -6.59
N GLN A 296 -8.98 -3.55 -6.82
CA GLN A 296 -9.17 -2.18 -7.32
C GLN A 296 -9.29 -2.09 -8.84
N THR A 297 -8.83 -3.11 -9.57
CA THR A 297 -8.82 -3.13 -11.04
C THR A 297 -10.20 -3.49 -11.58
N PRO A 298 -10.86 -2.62 -12.38
CA PRO A 298 -12.17 -2.91 -12.95
C PRO A 298 -12.17 -4.14 -13.86
N GLU A 299 -13.35 -4.76 -14.03
CA GLU A 299 -13.56 -5.74 -15.09
C GLU A 299 -13.38 -5.10 -16.47
N ILE A 300 -12.88 -5.88 -17.42
CA ILE A 300 -12.57 -5.42 -18.78
C ILE A 300 -13.50 -6.11 -19.79
N PRO A 301 -13.74 -5.49 -20.97
CA PRO A 301 -14.52 -6.11 -22.04
C PRO A 301 -14.02 -7.50 -22.46
N GLU A 302 -14.93 -8.39 -22.87
CA GLU A 302 -14.60 -9.80 -23.19
C GLU A 302 -13.58 -9.94 -24.34
N ASN A 303 -13.53 -9.00 -25.27
CA ASN A 303 -12.56 -8.98 -26.36
C ASN A 303 -11.20 -8.36 -25.96
N CYS A 304 -11.08 -7.75 -24.78
CA CYS A 304 -9.87 -7.08 -24.31
C CYS A 304 -9.02 -7.95 -23.37
N GLN A 305 -7.76 -7.56 -23.13
CA GLN A 305 -6.80 -8.34 -22.35
C GLN A 305 -5.70 -7.49 -21.71
N TRP A 306 -5.36 -7.75 -20.46
CA TRP A 306 -4.17 -7.16 -19.84
C TRP A 306 -2.87 -7.76 -20.39
N ALA A 307 -1.86 -6.91 -20.65
CA ALA A 307 -0.46 -7.32 -20.83
C ALA A 307 0.26 -7.28 -19.48
N THR A 308 0.64 -8.45 -18.95
CA THR A 308 1.38 -8.56 -17.69
C THR A 308 2.88 -8.61 -17.97
N PHE A 309 3.69 -7.95 -17.15
CA PHE A 309 5.14 -7.90 -17.32
C PHE A 309 5.85 -7.71 -15.98
N LEU A 310 7.14 -8.03 -15.93
CA LEU A 310 7.98 -7.80 -14.74
C LEU A 310 8.87 -6.59 -14.94
N ARG A 311 9.58 -6.54 -16.07
CA ARG A 311 10.46 -5.45 -16.50
C ARG A 311 10.29 -5.23 -18.00
N ASN A 312 10.82 -4.10 -18.45
CA ASN A 312 10.84 -3.64 -19.83
C ASN A 312 12.15 -2.86 -20.08
N HIS A 313 12.27 -2.23 -21.25
CA HIS A 313 13.38 -1.37 -21.63
C HIS A 313 13.50 -0.06 -20.84
N ASP A 314 12.50 0.32 -20.04
CA ASP A 314 12.52 1.50 -19.16
C ASP A 314 12.90 1.14 -17.72
N GLU A 315 12.85 2.13 -16.82
CA GLU A 315 12.94 1.90 -15.39
C GLU A 315 11.72 1.16 -14.84
N LEU A 316 11.86 0.59 -13.65
CA LEU A 316 10.71 0.16 -12.86
C LEU A 316 10.02 1.43 -12.38
N THR A 317 8.99 1.86 -13.11
CA THR A 317 8.23 3.08 -12.82
C THR A 317 7.50 2.95 -11.48
N LEU A 318 7.57 4.02 -10.69
CA LEU A 318 6.89 4.21 -9.40
C LEU A 318 6.07 5.51 -9.46
N GLU A 319 5.59 5.89 -10.64
CA GLU A 319 4.70 7.05 -10.79
C GLU A 319 3.33 6.77 -10.16
N MET A 320 2.73 5.64 -10.52
CA MET A 320 1.37 5.24 -10.12
C MET A 320 1.35 4.35 -8.87
N VAL A 321 2.13 4.75 -7.86
CA VAL A 321 2.12 4.19 -6.51
C VAL A 321 1.97 5.33 -5.50
N THR A 322 1.50 5.05 -4.29
CA THR A 322 1.47 6.04 -3.20
C THR A 322 2.88 6.49 -2.83
N ASP A 323 3.00 7.65 -2.18
CA ASP A 323 4.31 8.14 -1.69
C ASP A 323 4.98 7.12 -0.74
N GLU A 324 4.18 6.47 0.10
CA GLU A 324 4.66 5.46 1.06
C GLU A 324 5.24 4.22 0.35
N GLU A 325 4.54 3.73 -0.67
CA GLU A 325 4.98 2.58 -1.48
C GLU A 325 6.24 2.94 -2.28
N ARG A 326 6.31 4.16 -2.83
CA ARG A 326 7.51 4.64 -3.56
C ARG A 326 8.74 4.67 -2.66
N ASP A 327 8.62 5.24 -1.47
CA ASP A 327 9.72 5.30 -0.51
C ASP A 327 10.15 3.90 -0.04
N PHE A 328 9.19 3.00 0.17
CA PHE A 328 9.49 1.59 0.45
C PHE A 328 10.30 0.95 -0.68
N MET A 329 9.84 1.10 -1.92
CA MET A 329 10.50 0.54 -3.11
C MET A 329 11.92 1.09 -3.27
N TYR A 330 12.13 2.39 -3.08
CA TYR A 330 13.46 2.98 -3.10
C TYR A 330 14.39 2.46 -2.00
N LYS A 331 13.89 2.33 -0.77
CA LYS A 331 14.69 1.82 0.36
C LYS A 331 15.14 0.38 0.13
N VAL A 332 14.28 -0.42 -0.50
CA VAL A 332 14.48 -1.86 -0.70
C VAL A 332 15.33 -2.16 -1.94
N TYR A 333 14.96 -1.60 -3.08
CA TYR A 333 15.47 -2.02 -4.39
C TYR A 333 16.49 -1.05 -5.00
N ALA A 334 16.57 0.19 -4.48
CA ALA A 334 17.45 1.25 -4.96
C ALA A 334 18.17 1.96 -3.79
N SER A 335 18.89 1.20 -2.97
CA SER A 335 19.72 1.73 -1.89
C SER A 335 20.83 2.65 -2.43
N ASP A 336 21.40 2.31 -3.58
CA ASP A 336 22.24 3.22 -4.37
C ASP A 336 21.33 4.25 -5.09
N LYS A 337 21.51 5.52 -4.75
CA LYS A 337 20.75 6.62 -5.36
C LYS A 337 20.97 6.75 -6.86
N THR A 338 22.12 6.29 -7.38
CA THR A 338 22.40 6.33 -8.82
C THR A 338 21.58 5.30 -9.60
N ALA A 339 20.98 4.30 -8.95
CA ALA A 339 20.05 3.38 -9.58
C ALA A 339 18.62 3.95 -9.71
N ARG A 340 18.36 5.14 -9.15
CA ARG A 340 17.09 5.87 -9.29
C ARG A 340 17.17 6.80 -10.49
N ILE A 341 16.05 6.98 -11.18
CA ILE A 341 15.89 7.95 -12.27
C ILE A 341 14.42 8.35 -12.36
N ASN A 342 14.15 9.65 -12.57
CA ASN A 342 12.80 10.22 -12.56
C ASN A 342 12.05 9.75 -11.29
N LEU A 343 10.90 9.10 -11.46
CA LEU A 343 10.15 8.44 -10.40
C LEU A 343 10.22 6.91 -10.53
N GLY A 344 11.41 6.32 -10.70
CA GLY A 344 11.57 4.87 -10.82
C GLY A 344 12.97 4.32 -10.57
N ILE A 345 13.16 3.02 -10.86
CA ILE A 345 14.39 2.24 -10.58
C ILE A 345 14.93 1.59 -11.86
N ARG A 346 16.07 2.07 -12.36
CA ARG A 346 16.68 1.62 -13.64
C ARG A 346 17.54 0.35 -13.50
N ARG A 347 16.92 -0.74 -13.06
CA ARG A 347 17.57 -2.05 -12.87
C ARG A 347 16.83 -3.18 -13.58
N ARG A 348 17.55 -4.26 -13.92
CA ARG A 348 17.00 -5.49 -14.50
C ARG A 348 16.41 -6.42 -13.44
N LEU A 349 15.65 -7.43 -13.87
CA LEU A 349 14.96 -8.37 -12.98
C LEU A 349 15.92 -9.13 -12.05
N ALA A 350 16.98 -9.75 -12.60
CA ALA A 350 17.90 -10.55 -11.80
C ALA A 350 18.64 -9.69 -10.74
N PRO A 351 19.19 -8.51 -11.09
CA PRO A 351 19.75 -7.58 -10.11
C PRO A 351 18.76 -7.07 -9.05
N LEU A 352 17.49 -6.83 -9.40
CA LEU A 352 16.45 -6.46 -8.44
C LEU A 352 16.18 -7.59 -7.44
N MET A 353 16.33 -8.86 -7.85
CA MET A 353 16.12 -10.04 -7.01
C MET A 353 17.36 -10.49 -6.25
N ASP A 354 18.44 -9.71 -6.25
CA ASP A 354 19.75 -10.08 -5.69
C ASP A 354 20.31 -11.37 -6.32
N ASN A 355 19.99 -11.61 -7.59
CA ASN A 355 20.29 -12.84 -8.34
C ASN A 355 19.76 -14.13 -7.67
N ASP A 356 18.80 -14.01 -6.75
CA ASP A 356 18.15 -15.16 -6.13
C ASP A 356 17.23 -15.82 -7.15
N ARG A 357 17.70 -16.94 -7.68
CA ARG A 357 16.97 -17.75 -8.66
C ARG A 357 15.55 -18.09 -8.20
N ASN A 358 15.33 -18.40 -6.93
CA ASN A 358 13.99 -18.80 -6.48
C ASN A 358 13.00 -17.63 -6.58
N LYS A 359 13.45 -16.40 -6.30
CA LYS A 359 12.62 -15.20 -6.48
C LYS A 359 12.34 -14.91 -7.96
N ILE A 360 13.36 -15.09 -8.83
CA ILE A 360 13.20 -14.93 -10.29
C ILE A 360 12.18 -15.94 -10.82
N GLU A 361 12.29 -17.20 -10.40
CA GLU A 361 11.35 -18.25 -10.77
C GLU A 361 9.94 -17.94 -10.25
N LEU A 362 9.80 -17.55 -8.99
CA LEU A 362 8.52 -17.16 -8.37
C LEU A 362 7.83 -16.04 -9.14
N LEU A 363 8.54 -14.96 -9.46
CA LEU A 363 7.96 -13.84 -10.20
C LEU A 363 7.56 -14.23 -11.62
N ASN A 364 8.33 -15.09 -12.30
CA ASN A 364 7.96 -15.63 -13.61
C ASN A 364 6.75 -16.57 -13.52
N VAL A 365 6.62 -17.35 -12.45
CA VAL A 365 5.43 -18.18 -12.20
C VAL A 365 4.20 -17.30 -12.02
N LEU A 366 4.29 -16.21 -11.26
CA LEU A 366 3.19 -15.23 -11.13
C LEU A 366 2.86 -14.58 -12.48
N LEU A 367 3.87 -14.11 -13.22
CA LEU A 367 3.71 -13.55 -14.57
C LEU A 367 2.93 -14.50 -15.50
N MET A 368 3.23 -15.80 -15.43
CA MET A 368 2.63 -16.82 -16.31
C MET A 368 1.26 -17.31 -15.84
N SER A 369 0.88 -17.07 -14.58
CA SER A 369 -0.33 -17.63 -13.98
C SER A 369 -1.39 -16.61 -13.58
N LEU A 370 -1.06 -15.33 -13.48
CA LEU A 370 -2.02 -14.25 -13.32
C LEU A 370 -2.79 -14.00 -14.64
N PRO A 371 -4.01 -13.43 -14.60
CA PRO A 371 -4.80 -13.19 -15.80
C PRO A 371 -4.12 -12.16 -16.70
N GLY A 372 -3.98 -12.52 -17.98
CA GLY A 372 -3.38 -11.68 -19.00
C GLY A 372 -2.35 -12.40 -19.87
N THR A 373 -1.74 -11.61 -20.73
CA THR A 373 -0.73 -12.04 -21.71
C THR A 373 0.65 -11.61 -21.24
N PRO A 374 1.54 -12.55 -20.93
CA PRO A 374 2.85 -12.24 -20.38
C PRO A 374 3.78 -11.64 -21.45
N VAL A 375 4.50 -10.59 -21.06
CA VAL A 375 5.58 -9.96 -21.82
C VAL A 375 6.90 -10.23 -21.11
N LEU A 376 7.84 -10.86 -21.82
CA LEU A 376 9.21 -11.08 -21.34
C LEU A 376 10.16 -10.07 -22.00
N TYR A 377 11.08 -9.53 -21.20
CA TYR A 377 12.13 -8.65 -21.69
C TYR A 377 13.40 -9.43 -22.06
N TYR A 378 13.98 -9.13 -23.23
CA TYR A 378 15.08 -9.94 -23.77
C TYR A 378 16.26 -10.07 -22.82
N GLY A 379 16.69 -11.30 -22.53
CA GLY A 379 17.80 -11.60 -21.65
C GLY A 379 17.41 -11.90 -20.20
N ASP A 380 16.18 -11.59 -19.78
CA ASP A 380 15.71 -11.96 -18.43
C ASP A 380 15.54 -13.48 -18.29
N GLU A 381 15.28 -14.20 -19.39
CA GLU A 381 15.21 -15.66 -19.43
C GLU A 381 16.56 -16.35 -19.14
N ILE A 382 17.67 -15.62 -19.31
CA ILE A 382 19.01 -16.06 -18.91
C ILE A 382 19.49 -15.36 -17.63
N GLY A 383 18.74 -14.40 -17.09
CA GLY A 383 19.13 -13.64 -15.89
C GLY A 383 20.23 -12.61 -16.17
N MET A 384 20.13 -11.87 -17.28
CA MET A 384 21.03 -10.75 -17.55
C MET A 384 21.00 -9.70 -16.43
N GLY A 385 22.17 -9.10 -16.18
CA GLY A 385 22.33 -7.99 -15.25
C GLY A 385 22.03 -6.63 -15.88
N ASP A 386 22.43 -5.57 -15.18
CA ASP A 386 22.36 -4.20 -15.68
C ASP A 386 23.70 -3.47 -15.52
N ASN A 387 23.81 -2.30 -16.15
CA ASN A 387 24.89 -1.34 -15.93
C ASN A 387 24.31 0.09 -15.84
N TYR A 388 23.72 0.41 -14.68
CA TYR A 388 23.06 1.70 -14.45
C TYR A 388 23.98 2.94 -14.51
N TYR A 389 25.30 2.76 -14.73
CA TYR A 389 26.26 3.85 -14.97
C TYR A 389 26.30 4.35 -16.42
N LEU A 390 25.62 3.68 -17.36
CA LEU A 390 25.64 4.04 -18.78
C LEU A 390 24.87 5.34 -19.12
N GLY A 391 24.15 5.90 -18.15
CA GLY A 391 23.31 7.08 -18.36
C GLY A 391 21.89 6.70 -18.75
N ASP A 392 20.94 7.59 -18.43
CA ASP A 392 19.50 7.38 -18.62
C ASP A 392 19.05 5.94 -18.27
N ARG A 393 18.40 5.24 -19.21
CA ARG A 393 17.90 3.86 -19.09
C ARG A 393 18.76 2.84 -19.86
N ASP A 394 19.85 3.26 -20.48
CA ASP A 394 20.74 2.38 -21.28
C ASP A 394 21.32 1.21 -20.49
N GLY A 395 21.38 1.33 -19.16
CA GLY A 395 21.86 0.29 -18.26
C GLY A 395 21.11 -1.03 -18.38
N VAL A 396 19.84 -1.04 -18.79
CA VAL A 396 19.05 -2.27 -19.01
C VAL A 396 18.99 -2.71 -20.47
N ARG A 397 19.57 -1.94 -21.40
CA ARG A 397 19.50 -2.11 -22.87
C ARG A 397 20.81 -2.60 -23.49
N THR A 398 21.67 -3.24 -22.70
CA THR A 398 22.98 -3.77 -23.14
C THR A 398 22.84 -4.95 -24.12
N PRO A 399 23.88 -5.27 -24.91
CA PRO A 399 23.79 -6.34 -25.90
C PRO A 399 23.47 -7.72 -25.29
N MET A 400 22.65 -8.50 -25.99
CA MET A 400 22.27 -9.86 -25.61
C MET A 400 23.49 -10.78 -25.46
N GLN A 401 23.51 -11.62 -24.42
CA GLN A 401 24.67 -12.47 -24.09
C GLN A 401 24.54 -13.88 -24.68
N TRP A 402 24.97 -14.07 -25.92
CA TRP A 402 24.84 -15.33 -26.66
C TRP A 402 25.83 -16.41 -26.21
N ASP A 403 27.10 -16.06 -26.07
CA ASP A 403 28.15 -16.98 -25.64
C ASP A 403 29.28 -16.26 -24.87
N ASN A 404 30.37 -16.99 -24.62
CA ASN A 404 31.52 -16.52 -23.86
C ASN A 404 32.66 -15.96 -24.72
N ASN A 405 32.45 -15.77 -26.04
CA ASN A 405 33.41 -15.13 -26.92
C ASN A 405 33.47 -13.61 -26.65
N GLU A 406 34.36 -12.92 -27.35
CA GLU A 406 34.41 -11.45 -27.33
C GLU A 406 33.03 -10.87 -27.67
N ASN A 407 32.70 -9.73 -27.03
CA ASN A 407 31.39 -9.09 -27.12
C ASN A 407 30.21 -10.04 -26.83
N ALA A 408 30.39 -11.05 -25.97
CA ALA A 408 29.34 -12.02 -25.63
C ALA A 408 28.77 -12.80 -26.83
N GLY A 409 29.50 -12.87 -27.95
CA GLY A 409 28.99 -13.45 -29.20
C GLY A 409 27.89 -12.63 -29.88
N PHE A 410 27.62 -11.40 -29.43
CA PHE A 410 26.69 -10.47 -30.06
C PHE A 410 27.23 -9.90 -31.39
N SER A 411 28.53 -9.58 -31.44
CA SER A 411 29.18 -8.97 -32.60
C SER A 411 30.67 -9.37 -32.67
N GLU A 412 31.23 -9.42 -33.88
CA GLU A 412 32.68 -9.54 -34.11
C GLU A 412 33.39 -8.18 -34.26
N ALA A 413 32.68 -7.06 -34.09
CA ALA A 413 33.25 -5.72 -34.16
C ALA A 413 34.29 -5.46 -33.06
N ASN A 414 35.06 -4.37 -33.22
CA ASN A 414 35.88 -3.87 -32.13
C ASN A 414 35.00 -3.58 -30.90
N PRO A 415 35.34 -4.06 -29.68
CA PRO A 415 34.53 -3.82 -28.48
C PRO A 415 34.23 -2.34 -28.18
N HIS A 416 35.06 -1.42 -28.66
CA HIS A 416 34.86 0.02 -28.52
C HIS A 416 33.91 0.62 -29.56
N SER A 417 33.55 -0.15 -30.59
CA SER A 417 32.59 0.22 -31.65
C SER A 417 31.18 -0.27 -31.37
N LEU A 418 30.97 -1.07 -30.32
CA LEU A 418 29.63 -1.48 -29.91
C LEU A 418 28.79 -0.26 -29.52
N TYR A 419 27.50 -0.28 -29.86
CA TYR A 419 26.57 0.80 -29.48
C TYR A 419 26.49 0.98 -27.96
N LEU A 420 26.56 -0.12 -27.20
CA LEU A 420 26.75 -0.16 -25.76
C LEU A 420 27.70 -1.30 -25.37
N PRO A 421 28.44 -1.17 -24.26
CA PRO A 421 29.31 -2.24 -23.81
C PRO A 421 28.49 -3.43 -23.29
N VAL A 422 29.01 -4.64 -23.52
CA VAL A 422 28.52 -5.85 -22.85
C VAL A 422 28.78 -5.79 -21.34
N ILE A 423 27.97 -6.51 -20.58
CA ILE A 423 28.09 -6.58 -19.13
C ILE A 423 29.34 -7.37 -18.74
N ARG A 424 30.22 -6.74 -17.95
CA ARG A 424 31.53 -7.29 -17.53
C ARG A 424 31.68 -7.41 -16.02
N ASP A 425 30.66 -7.06 -15.25
CA ASP A 425 30.71 -7.20 -13.79
C ASP A 425 30.89 -8.67 -13.40
N THR A 426 31.38 -8.94 -12.19
CA THR A 426 31.73 -10.30 -11.79
C THR A 426 30.54 -11.25 -11.70
N GLU A 427 29.35 -10.75 -11.37
CA GLU A 427 28.16 -11.55 -11.08
C GLU A 427 27.37 -11.86 -12.37
N TYR A 428 27.15 -10.86 -13.22
CA TYR A 428 26.33 -10.98 -14.43
C TYR A 428 27.15 -11.03 -15.73
N SER A 429 28.48 -11.16 -15.65
CA SER A 429 29.36 -11.28 -16.82
C SER A 429 28.84 -12.30 -17.83
N TYR A 430 28.86 -11.92 -19.11
CA TYR A 430 28.62 -12.82 -20.24
C TYR A 430 29.46 -14.12 -20.22
N ARG A 431 30.59 -14.14 -19.51
CA ARG A 431 31.42 -15.36 -19.35
C ARG A 431 30.69 -16.48 -18.62
N TRP A 432 29.76 -16.14 -17.73
CA TRP A 432 28.98 -17.08 -16.93
C TRP A 432 27.48 -17.05 -17.28
N VAL A 433 26.94 -15.87 -17.59
CA VAL A 433 25.54 -15.66 -17.98
C VAL A 433 25.46 -15.56 -19.51
N ASN A 434 25.24 -16.67 -20.21
CA ASN A 434 25.02 -16.64 -21.65
C ASN A 434 24.14 -17.80 -22.14
N VAL A 435 23.49 -17.61 -23.29
CA VAL A 435 22.59 -18.57 -23.92
C VAL A 435 23.27 -19.92 -24.12
N ARG A 436 24.45 -19.96 -24.76
CA ARG A 436 25.15 -21.21 -25.11
C ARG A 436 25.43 -22.08 -23.89
N ARG A 437 25.86 -21.50 -22.78
CA ARG A 437 26.12 -22.23 -21.53
C ARG A 437 24.82 -22.74 -20.91
N GLN A 438 23.77 -21.92 -20.90
CA GLN A 438 22.49 -22.29 -20.31
C GLN A 438 21.73 -23.33 -21.12
N GLN A 439 21.77 -23.28 -22.46
CA GLN A 439 21.21 -24.31 -23.33
C GLN A 439 21.77 -25.70 -23.02
N ASN A 440 23.08 -25.80 -22.77
CA ASN A 440 23.76 -27.05 -22.45
C ASN A 440 23.54 -27.56 -21.02
N ASN A 441 22.90 -26.77 -20.15
CA ASN A 441 22.59 -27.16 -18.78
C ASN A 441 21.07 -27.35 -18.61
N PRO A 442 20.55 -28.58 -18.46
CA PRO A 442 19.11 -28.84 -18.30
C PRO A 442 18.47 -28.11 -17.12
N ASN A 443 19.27 -27.79 -16.09
CA ASN A 443 18.85 -27.08 -14.90
C ASN A 443 19.17 -25.59 -14.98
N SER A 444 19.45 -25.01 -16.14
CA SER A 444 19.62 -23.56 -16.28
C SER A 444 18.31 -22.78 -16.05
N LEU A 445 18.40 -21.47 -15.90
CA LEU A 445 17.22 -20.61 -15.87
C LEU A 445 16.53 -20.65 -17.23
N LEU A 446 17.27 -20.55 -18.33
CA LEU A 446 16.73 -20.64 -19.70
C LEU A 446 15.89 -21.90 -19.92
N ASN A 447 16.44 -23.08 -19.61
CA ASN A 447 15.73 -24.34 -19.81
C ASN A 447 14.56 -24.49 -18.83
N TRP A 448 14.62 -23.86 -17.66
CA TRP A 448 13.47 -23.77 -16.76
C TRP A 448 12.37 -22.86 -17.33
N THR A 449 12.71 -21.69 -17.83
CA THR A 449 11.77 -20.75 -18.46
C THR A 449 11.07 -21.40 -19.65
N LYS A 450 11.80 -22.08 -20.53
CA LYS A 450 11.22 -22.86 -21.64
C LYS A 450 10.17 -23.87 -21.18
N ARG A 451 10.44 -24.63 -20.11
CA ARG A 451 9.49 -25.58 -19.54
C ARG A 451 8.25 -24.88 -18.99
N LEU A 452 8.43 -23.74 -18.33
CA LEU A 452 7.32 -22.93 -17.83
C LEU A 452 6.45 -22.42 -18.98
N LEU A 453 7.04 -21.84 -20.03
CA LEU A 453 6.30 -21.37 -21.20
C LEU A 453 5.56 -22.51 -21.91
N ALA A 454 6.21 -23.67 -22.08
CA ALA A 454 5.58 -24.86 -22.65
C ALA A 454 4.37 -25.29 -21.80
N LYS A 455 4.50 -25.32 -20.47
CA LYS A 455 3.41 -25.67 -19.55
C LYS A 455 2.25 -24.68 -19.60
N ARG A 456 2.53 -23.37 -19.69
CA ARG A 456 1.47 -22.37 -19.88
C ARG A 456 0.71 -22.61 -21.18
N LYS A 457 1.40 -22.91 -22.29
CA LYS A 457 0.78 -23.16 -23.59
C LYS A 457 -0.09 -24.43 -23.64
N GLU A 458 0.11 -25.38 -22.72
CA GLU A 458 -0.74 -26.58 -22.62
C GLU A 458 -2.14 -26.28 -22.05
N SER A 459 -2.34 -25.13 -21.39
CA SER A 459 -3.63 -24.77 -20.77
C SER A 459 -4.03 -23.33 -21.05
N SER A 460 -5.15 -23.16 -21.77
CA SER A 460 -5.74 -21.85 -22.05
C SER A 460 -6.29 -21.15 -20.81
N VAL A 461 -6.40 -21.85 -19.66
CA VAL A 461 -6.89 -21.28 -18.40
C VAL A 461 -6.08 -20.06 -17.96
N PHE A 462 -4.77 -20.03 -18.24
CA PHE A 462 -3.91 -18.94 -17.80
C PHE A 462 -4.12 -17.67 -18.63
N GLY A 463 -4.33 -17.81 -19.93
CA GLY A 463 -4.61 -16.68 -20.83
C GLY A 463 -6.06 -16.20 -20.72
N ARG A 464 -7.03 -17.11 -20.66
CA ARG A 464 -8.47 -16.79 -20.85
C ARG A 464 -9.34 -16.99 -19.62
N GLY A 465 -8.86 -17.70 -18.61
CA GLY A 465 -9.67 -18.06 -17.45
C GLY A 465 -9.92 -16.90 -16.50
N SER A 466 -11.03 -17.00 -15.76
CA SER A 466 -11.29 -16.14 -14.62
C SER A 466 -10.21 -16.33 -13.54
N ILE A 467 -10.16 -15.42 -12.58
CA ILE A 467 -9.35 -15.56 -11.38
C ILE A 467 -10.24 -15.43 -10.15
N THR A 468 -10.04 -16.29 -9.16
CA THR A 468 -10.66 -16.19 -7.84
C THR A 468 -9.59 -16.33 -6.78
N PHE A 469 -9.30 -15.25 -6.06
CA PHE A 469 -8.32 -15.29 -4.97
C PHE A 469 -8.88 -16.07 -3.79
N LEU A 470 -8.12 -17.07 -3.34
CA LEU A 470 -8.39 -17.71 -2.06
C LEU A 470 -7.74 -16.87 -0.98
N ARG A 471 -8.42 -16.73 0.16
CA ARG A 471 -7.98 -15.90 1.29
C ARG A 471 -7.59 -16.79 2.48
N PRO A 472 -6.49 -17.56 2.39
CA PRO A 472 -6.01 -18.29 3.54
C PRO A 472 -5.52 -17.33 4.62
N ASP A 473 -5.60 -17.75 5.88
CA ASP A 473 -5.11 -16.98 7.02
C ASP A 473 -3.64 -16.58 6.85
N ASN A 474 -2.81 -17.45 6.26
CA ASN A 474 -1.40 -17.14 6.02
C ASN A 474 -1.23 -16.13 4.87
N GLY A 475 -1.09 -14.84 5.20
CA GLY A 475 -0.87 -13.74 4.26
C GLY A 475 0.42 -13.87 3.42
N ARG A 476 1.37 -14.71 3.83
CA ARG A 476 2.61 -14.95 3.08
C ARG A 476 2.45 -15.87 1.88
N VAL A 477 1.30 -16.55 1.77
CA VAL A 477 1.03 -17.49 0.67
C VAL A 477 -0.10 -16.93 -0.18
N LEU A 478 0.22 -16.55 -1.42
CA LEU A 478 -0.78 -16.16 -2.40
C LEU A 478 -1.38 -17.40 -3.04
N CYS A 479 -2.71 -17.53 -2.94
CA CYS A 479 -3.47 -18.64 -3.52
C CYS A 479 -4.58 -18.10 -4.40
N PHE A 480 -4.76 -18.65 -5.59
CA PHE A 480 -5.89 -18.31 -6.45
C PHE A 480 -6.26 -19.46 -7.38
N LEU A 481 -7.53 -19.52 -7.75
CA LEU A 481 -8.07 -20.44 -8.72
C LEU A 481 -8.15 -19.76 -10.09
N ARG A 482 -7.77 -20.48 -11.14
CA ARG A 482 -8.02 -20.12 -12.53
C ARG A 482 -9.03 -21.09 -13.12
N GLU A 483 -10.08 -20.57 -13.78
CA GLU A 483 -11.14 -21.39 -14.36
C GLU A 483 -11.47 -20.99 -15.80
N TYR A 484 -11.53 -21.98 -16.70
CA TYR A 484 -11.91 -21.77 -18.09
C TYR A 484 -12.40 -23.09 -18.71
N GLU A 485 -13.58 -23.07 -19.35
CA GLU A 485 -14.15 -24.23 -20.06
C GLU A 485 -14.13 -25.56 -19.24
N GLY A 486 -14.32 -25.48 -17.93
CA GLY A 486 -14.33 -26.62 -17.01
C GLY A 486 -12.95 -27.11 -16.55
N GLU A 487 -11.86 -26.50 -17.01
CA GLU A 487 -10.53 -26.67 -16.42
C GLU A 487 -10.36 -25.75 -15.21
N GLN A 488 -9.86 -26.32 -14.11
CA GLN A 488 -9.65 -25.64 -12.82
C GLN A 488 -8.22 -25.84 -12.36
N VAL A 489 -7.47 -24.75 -12.19
CA VAL A 489 -6.08 -24.77 -11.73
C VAL A 489 -5.93 -23.89 -10.50
N LEU A 490 -5.60 -24.52 -9.38
CA LEU A 490 -5.22 -23.86 -8.13
C LEU A 490 -3.73 -23.52 -8.18
N VAL A 491 -3.43 -22.24 -8.11
CA VAL A 491 -2.06 -21.71 -8.03
C VAL A 491 -1.78 -21.35 -6.58
N VAL A 492 -0.66 -21.84 -6.05
CA VAL A 492 -0.21 -21.58 -4.68
C VAL A 492 1.23 -21.08 -4.75
N VAL A 493 1.51 -19.90 -4.20
CA VAL A 493 2.82 -19.26 -4.25
C VAL A 493 3.21 -18.78 -2.86
N ASN A 494 4.32 -19.28 -2.34
CA ASN A 494 4.89 -18.81 -1.09
C ASN A 494 5.77 -17.58 -1.36
N LEU A 495 5.37 -16.41 -0.89
CA LEU A 495 6.15 -15.16 -1.03
C LEU A 495 7.28 -15.05 -0.01
N SER A 496 7.31 -15.93 1.01
CA SER A 496 8.30 -15.92 2.07
C SER A 496 9.60 -16.63 1.70
N ARG A 497 10.71 -16.10 2.23
CA ARG A 497 12.02 -16.76 2.23
C ARG A 497 12.08 -18.01 3.11
N HIS A 498 11.05 -18.28 3.90
CA HIS A 498 10.96 -19.46 4.75
C HIS A 498 9.85 -20.40 4.26
N PRO A 499 9.96 -21.73 4.51
CA PRO A 499 8.86 -22.65 4.23
C PRO A 499 7.59 -22.25 4.99
N GLN A 500 6.45 -22.31 4.32
CA GLN A 500 5.14 -21.94 4.86
C GLN A 500 4.18 -23.12 4.81
N SER A 501 3.28 -23.20 5.79
CA SER A 501 2.11 -24.08 5.76
C SER A 501 0.87 -23.23 5.55
N VAL A 502 -0.05 -23.70 4.72
CA VAL A 502 -1.31 -23.03 4.42
C VAL A 502 -2.46 -24.03 4.51
N LEU A 503 -3.60 -23.57 5.02
CA LEU A 503 -4.87 -24.29 5.02
C LEU A 503 -5.80 -23.60 4.03
N LEU A 504 -6.33 -24.33 3.06
CA LEU A 504 -7.18 -23.79 2.01
C LEU A 504 -8.61 -24.30 2.15
N GLU A 505 -9.57 -23.39 2.22
CA GLU A 505 -10.99 -23.71 2.16
C GLU A 505 -11.37 -24.09 0.73
N LEU A 506 -11.38 -25.37 0.43
CA LEU A 506 -11.69 -25.93 -0.90
C LEU A 506 -12.94 -26.82 -0.86
N SER A 507 -13.85 -26.56 0.09
CA SER A 507 -15.02 -27.40 0.34
C SER A 507 -15.96 -27.53 -0.86
N GLU A 508 -15.96 -26.55 -1.77
CA GLU A 508 -16.69 -26.62 -3.05
C GLU A 508 -16.16 -27.73 -3.98
N PHE A 509 -14.88 -28.08 -3.85
CA PHE A 509 -14.23 -29.15 -4.58
C PHE A 509 -14.16 -30.44 -3.77
N GLN A 510 -15.01 -30.62 -2.75
CA GLN A 510 -14.96 -31.80 -1.87
C GLN A 510 -14.94 -33.08 -2.71
N GLY A 511 -13.82 -33.79 -2.59
CA GLY A 511 -13.53 -34.98 -3.35
C GLY A 511 -12.54 -34.83 -4.48
N ALA A 512 -12.42 -33.68 -5.10
CA ALA A 512 -11.53 -33.59 -6.23
C ALA A 512 -10.11 -34.07 -5.88
N GLY A 513 -9.60 -35.02 -6.67
CA GLY A 513 -8.19 -35.32 -6.75
C GLY A 513 -7.43 -34.07 -7.17
N VAL A 514 -6.18 -33.98 -6.74
CA VAL A 514 -5.34 -32.81 -7.01
C VAL A 514 -4.07 -33.30 -7.68
N ARG A 515 -3.69 -32.70 -8.81
CA ARG A 515 -2.52 -33.11 -9.59
C ARG A 515 -1.62 -31.92 -9.89
N GLU A 516 -0.34 -32.05 -9.58
CA GLU A 516 0.67 -31.02 -9.84
C GLU A 516 1.10 -31.04 -11.33
N MET A 517 1.14 -29.86 -11.98
CA MET A 517 1.22 -29.75 -13.45
C MET A 517 2.63 -29.94 -14.06
N PHE A 518 3.71 -29.65 -13.32
CA PHE A 518 5.08 -29.77 -13.83
C PHE A 518 5.57 -31.22 -13.82
N GLY A 519 5.38 -31.92 -12.70
CA GLY A 519 5.81 -33.31 -12.48
C GLY A 519 4.69 -34.36 -12.62
N GLY A 520 3.41 -33.95 -12.62
CA GLY A 520 2.27 -34.86 -12.76
C GLY A 520 1.93 -35.64 -11.48
N ASN A 521 2.49 -35.25 -10.34
CA ASN A 521 2.30 -35.95 -9.06
C ASN A 521 0.88 -35.77 -8.54
N GLN A 522 0.28 -36.85 -8.01
CA GLN A 522 -1.02 -36.80 -7.34
C GLN A 522 -0.85 -36.43 -5.86
N PHE A 523 -1.63 -35.45 -5.42
CA PHE A 523 -1.78 -35.06 -4.03
C PHE A 523 -3.01 -35.74 -3.42
N ALA A 524 -3.19 -35.60 -2.10
CA ALA A 524 -4.39 -36.08 -1.41
C ALA A 524 -5.65 -35.46 -2.05
N PRO A 525 -6.77 -36.20 -2.15
CA PRO A 525 -8.03 -35.63 -2.59
C PRO A 525 -8.54 -34.58 -1.59
N ILE A 526 -9.33 -33.63 -2.08
CA ILE A 526 -9.87 -32.54 -1.27
C ILE A 526 -10.92 -33.10 -0.30
N GLY A 527 -10.68 -32.86 0.99
CA GLY A 527 -11.56 -33.30 2.08
C GLY A 527 -12.70 -32.34 2.37
N ARG A 528 -13.37 -32.56 3.52
CA ARG A 528 -14.21 -31.52 4.15
C ARG A 528 -13.39 -30.53 4.97
N ASP A 529 -12.31 -31.01 5.56
CA ASP A 529 -11.39 -30.17 6.32
C ASP A 529 -10.56 -29.29 5.38
N PRO A 530 -10.05 -28.16 5.88
CA PRO A 530 -9.18 -27.29 5.11
C PRO A 530 -8.00 -28.05 4.52
N TYR A 531 -7.75 -27.84 3.23
CA TYR A 531 -6.73 -28.56 2.49
C TYR A 531 -5.34 -28.05 2.87
N GLN A 532 -4.56 -28.88 3.58
CA GLN A 532 -3.24 -28.50 4.06
C GLN A 532 -2.17 -28.66 2.98
N LEU A 533 -1.42 -27.59 2.73
CA LEU A 533 -0.24 -27.61 1.87
C LEU A 533 0.97 -27.04 2.63
N SER A 534 2.14 -27.62 2.37
CA SER A 534 3.43 -27.09 2.81
C SER A 534 4.25 -26.73 1.59
N VAL A 535 4.69 -25.47 1.53
CA VAL A 535 5.38 -24.90 0.38
C VAL A 535 6.77 -24.47 0.82
N GLY A 536 7.81 -24.86 0.08
CA GLY A 536 9.19 -24.45 0.36
C GLY A 536 9.36 -22.93 0.25
N SER A 537 10.51 -22.40 0.69
CA SER A 537 10.86 -20.98 0.55
C SER A 537 10.78 -20.53 -0.90
N TYR A 538 10.03 -19.47 -1.19
CA TYR A 538 9.71 -19.01 -2.56
C TYR A 538 9.18 -20.11 -3.49
N GLY A 539 8.64 -21.18 -2.91
CA GLY A 539 8.10 -22.31 -3.64
C GLY A 539 6.73 -22.00 -4.22
N TYR A 540 6.34 -22.78 -5.21
CA TYR A 540 5.07 -22.62 -5.91
C TYR A 540 4.51 -23.96 -6.36
N PHE A 541 3.20 -24.01 -6.55
CA PHE A 541 2.50 -25.13 -7.17
C PHE A 541 1.45 -24.63 -8.16
N TRP A 542 1.37 -25.31 -9.31
CA TRP A 542 0.20 -25.29 -10.18
C TRP A 542 -0.51 -26.64 -10.05
N LEU A 543 -1.68 -26.64 -9.42
CA LEU A 543 -2.42 -27.82 -9.02
C LEU A 543 -3.74 -27.89 -9.79
N LYS A 544 -3.87 -28.86 -10.68
CA LYS A 544 -5.12 -29.16 -11.38
C LYS A 544 -6.08 -29.92 -10.47
N ILE A 545 -7.33 -29.47 -10.39
CA ILE A 545 -8.39 -30.07 -9.55
C ILE A 545 -9.24 -31.04 -10.42
N GLU A 546 -9.47 -32.27 -9.93
CA GLU A 546 -10.07 -33.42 -10.63
C GLU A 546 -11.16 -34.14 -9.77
N GLN A 547 -12.46 -33.79 -9.85
CA GLN A 547 -13.56 -34.28 -8.96
C GLN A 547 -13.58 -35.79 -8.52
N SER A 548 -13.56 -36.13 -7.20
CA SER A 548 -13.82 -37.48 -6.61
C SER A 548 -13.94 -37.63 -5.03
N ALA A 549 -15.12 -37.39 -4.41
CA ALA A 549 -15.44 -37.34 -2.94
C ALA A 549 -14.54 -38.08 -1.88
N VAL A 550 -14.17 -37.42 -0.73
CA VAL A 550 -14.41 -37.88 0.70
C VAL A 550 -13.71 -37.01 1.80
N GLN A 551 -14.41 -36.93 2.96
CA GLN A 551 -14.29 -36.17 4.24
C GLN A 551 -13.14 -36.49 5.23
N ILE A 552 -12.79 -35.52 6.11
CA ILE A 552 -12.04 -35.69 7.38
C ILE A 552 -12.70 -34.84 8.51
N ASN A 553 -12.33 -35.10 9.77
CA ASN A 553 -12.84 -34.60 11.06
C ASN A 553 -11.79 -33.83 11.90
N ASP A 554 -12.34 -32.97 12.77
CA ASP A 554 -11.79 -31.90 13.62
C ASP A 554 -10.99 -32.31 14.90
N PHE A 555 -10.08 -31.42 15.37
CA PHE A 555 -9.26 -31.57 16.57
C PHE A 555 -9.14 -30.27 17.40
N ARG A 556 -9.74 -30.24 18.59
CA ARG A 556 -9.26 -29.44 19.73
C ARG A 556 -9.39 -30.20 21.04
N LYS A 557 -8.27 -30.55 21.67
CA LYS A 557 -8.17 -30.80 23.11
C LYS A 557 -6.88 -30.20 23.68
N LEU A 558 -7.04 -29.47 24.78
CA LEU A 558 -5.99 -28.79 25.53
C LEU A 558 -5.16 -29.79 26.34
N ASP A 559 -4.03 -30.24 25.80
CA ASP A 559 -2.97 -30.91 26.56
C ASP A 559 -2.03 -29.84 27.16
N ARG A 560 -2.35 -29.45 28.40
CA ARG A 560 -1.58 -28.56 29.28
C ARG A 560 -0.11 -29.03 29.36
N ALA A 561 0.84 -28.11 29.27
CA ALA A 561 2.25 -28.42 29.06
C ALA A 561 3.15 -28.00 30.24
N ASN A 562 4.23 -28.78 30.45
CA ASN A 562 5.13 -28.68 31.63
C ASN A 562 6.58 -28.31 31.24
N LEU A 563 7.14 -27.21 31.74
CA LEU A 563 8.60 -26.92 31.65
C LEU A 563 9.39 -27.70 32.71
N VAL A 564 10.67 -28.02 32.45
CA VAL A 564 11.54 -28.74 33.41
C VAL A 564 12.88 -28.03 33.55
N ALA A 565 13.32 -27.76 34.78
CA ALA A 565 14.64 -27.17 35.07
C ALA A 565 15.30 -27.89 36.26
N ALA A 566 16.64 -28.00 36.27
CA ALA A 566 17.36 -28.59 37.40
C ALA A 566 17.43 -27.62 38.59
N GLU A 567 17.81 -26.37 38.30
CA GLU A 567 17.78 -25.22 39.20
C GLU A 567 17.02 -24.06 38.52
N LEU A 568 16.51 -23.09 39.28
CA LEU A 568 15.79 -21.93 38.72
C LEU A 568 16.67 -21.04 37.83
N THR A 569 17.98 -21.04 38.08
CA THR A 569 19.00 -20.40 37.23
C THR A 569 19.04 -20.98 35.81
N ASP A 570 18.62 -22.24 35.62
CA ASP A 570 18.56 -22.94 34.33
C ASP A 570 17.19 -22.83 33.63
N LEU A 571 16.25 -22.02 34.16
CA LEU A 571 14.90 -21.90 33.61
C LEU A 571 14.92 -21.52 32.11
N PHE A 572 15.78 -20.57 31.73
CA PHE A 572 15.97 -20.15 30.34
C PHE A 572 17.04 -20.96 29.59
N SER A 573 17.15 -22.27 29.88
CA SER A 573 17.91 -23.18 29.03
C SER A 573 17.39 -23.15 27.59
N LYS A 574 18.25 -23.47 26.61
CA LYS A 574 17.88 -23.51 25.18
C LYS A 574 16.64 -24.38 24.91
N ALA A 575 16.47 -25.47 25.67
CA ALA A 575 15.32 -26.37 25.53
C ALA A 575 14.02 -25.72 26.02
N ASN A 576 14.06 -25.05 27.18
CA ASN A 576 12.90 -24.38 27.75
C ASN A 576 12.51 -23.13 26.97
N LEU A 577 13.47 -22.32 26.50
CA LEU A 577 13.21 -21.18 25.62
C LEU A 577 12.52 -21.61 24.32
N ARG A 578 12.98 -22.72 23.72
CA ARG A 578 12.33 -23.28 22.53
C ARG A 578 10.89 -23.70 22.82
N LYS A 579 10.64 -24.32 23.98
CA LYS A 579 9.30 -24.75 24.37
C LYS A 579 8.36 -23.59 24.70
N LEU A 580 8.87 -22.57 25.40
CA LEU A 580 8.17 -21.31 25.65
C LEU A 580 7.78 -20.65 24.33
N ALA A 581 8.72 -20.49 23.39
CA ALA A 581 8.47 -19.84 22.10
C ALA A 581 7.52 -20.62 21.19
N THR A 582 7.60 -21.96 21.16
CA THR A 582 6.82 -22.78 20.22
C THR A 582 5.45 -23.22 20.72
N LYS A 583 5.23 -23.27 22.04
CA LYS A 583 3.98 -23.80 22.61
C LYS A 583 3.36 -22.89 23.67
N GLU A 584 4.09 -22.56 24.73
CA GLU A 584 3.47 -21.89 25.91
C GLU A 584 3.12 -20.43 25.64
N LEU A 585 4.06 -19.63 25.12
CA LEU A 585 3.84 -18.20 24.83
C LEU A 585 2.78 -17.97 23.74
N PRO A 586 2.73 -18.74 22.62
CA PRO A 586 1.63 -18.64 21.67
C PRO A 586 0.26 -18.88 22.30
N ASN A 587 0.15 -19.87 23.20
CA ASN A 587 -1.13 -20.16 23.87
C ASN A 587 -1.52 -19.05 24.85
N TYR A 588 -0.56 -18.55 25.65
CA TYR A 588 -0.78 -17.44 26.58
C TYR A 588 -1.18 -16.15 25.85
N LEU A 589 -0.45 -15.76 24.80
CA LEU A 589 -0.72 -14.55 24.04
C LEU A 589 -2.05 -14.61 23.28
N ARG A 590 -2.54 -15.81 22.93
CA ARG A 590 -3.89 -16.00 22.38
C ARG A 590 -5.00 -15.82 23.41
N SER A 591 -4.71 -15.99 24.70
CA SER A 591 -5.72 -15.97 25.77
C SER A 591 -5.84 -14.64 26.50
N VAL A 592 -4.86 -13.74 26.40
CA VAL A 592 -4.86 -12.49 27.16
C VAL A 592 -5.57 -11.35 26.44
N ASN A 593 -6.34 -10.57 27.21
CA ASN A 593 -7.17 -9.48 26.66
C ASN A 593 -6.35 -8.36 26.02
N TRP A 594 -5.15 -8.06 26.53
CA TRP A 594 -4.30 -7.00 25.98
C TRP A 594 -3.71 -7.35 24.61
N MET A 595 -3.80 -8.61 24.15
CA MET A 595 -3.48 -9.01 22.77
C MET A 595 -4.66 -8.85 21.81
N GLY A 596 -5.89 -8.69 22.31
CA GLY A 596 -7.11 -8.48 21.52
C GLY A 596 -7.30 -9.53 20.42
N ILE A 597 -7.84 -9.09 19.27
CA ILE A 597 -8.04 -9.96 18.10
C ILE A 597 -6.72 -10.37 17.44
N ARG A 598 -5.65 -9.56 17.57
CA ARG A 598 -4.32 -9.91 17.04
C ARG A 598 -3.78 -11.20 17.66
N GLY A 599 -4.12 -11.45 18.92
CA GLY A 599 -3.85 -12.73 19.58
C GLY A 599 -4.42 -13.92 18.80
N GLN A 600 -5.63 -13.81 18.24
CA GLN A 600 -6.28 -14.88 17.46
C GLN A 600 -5.56 -15.16 16.13
N HIS A 601 -4.91 -14.15 15.59
CA HIS A 601 -4.09 -14.18 14.37
C HIS A 601 -2.60 -14.43 14.65
N LEU A 602 -2.22 -14.90 15.84
CA LEU A 602 -0.83 -15.13 16.19
C LEU A 602 -0.26 -16.37 15.46
N GLU A 603 0.73 -16.16 14.59
CA GLU A 603 1.40 -17.19 13.78
C GLU A 603 2.61 -17.77 14.54
N ARG A 604 3.52 -16.90 15.00
CA ARG A 604 4.79 -17.32 15.62
C ARG A 604 5.23 -16.34 16.70
N VAL A 605 5.86 -16.88 17.74
CA VAL A 605 6.56 -16.11 18.78
C VAL A 605 8.04 -16.49 18.75
N GLU A 606 8.91 -15.51 18.72
CA GLU A 606 10.36 -15.69 18.86
C GLU A 606 10.86 -14.91 20.07
N ILE A 607 11.73 -15.51 20.88
CA ILE A 607 12.37 -14.84 22.01
C ILE A 607 13.70 -14.30 21.51
N LEU A 608 13.76 -12.99 21.23
CA LEU A 608 14.96 -12.31 20.74
C LEU A 608 16.01 -12.17 21.83
N GLU A 609 15.57 -11.81 23.03
CA GLU A 609 16.45 -11.60 24.18
C GLU A 609 15.74 -12.04 25.46
N HIS A 610 16.52 -12.53 26.43
CA HIS A 610 15.99 -12.95 27.71
C HIS A 610 17.00 -12.67 28.82
N LYS A 611 16.49 -12.35 30.01
CA LYS A 611 17.29 -12.12 31.21
C LYS A 611 16.60 -12.69 32.43
N LEU A 612 17.37 -13.31 33.32
CA LEU A 612 16.91 -13.71 34.63
C LEU A 612 17.34 -12.64 35.63
N LEU A 613 16.36 -12.01 36.28
CA LEU A 613 16.53 -11.00 37.30
C LEU A 613 16.35 -11.66 38.66
N THR A 614 17.34 -11.58 39.54
CA THR A 614 17.34 -12.35 40.79
C THR A 614 17.83 -11.49 41.94
N ASN A 615 17.24 -11.70 43.12
CA ASN A 615 17.83 -11.33 44.39
C ASN A 615 17.95 -12.58 45.28
N GLU A 616 18.51 -12.47 46.49
CA GLU A 616 18.70 -13.63 47.39
C GLU A 616 17.38 -14.34 47.80
N ARG A 617 16.21 -13.79 47.47
CA ARG A 617 14.89 -14.29 47.89
C ARG A 617 13.95 -14.70 46.75
N ARG A 618 14.07 -14.09 45.56
CA ARG A 618 13.10 -14.18 44.45
C ARG A 618 13.78 -14.14 43.08
N HIS A 619 13.10 -14.74 42.10
CA HIS A 619 13.52 -14.83 40.71
C HIS A 619 12.41 -14.31 39.77
N PHE A 620 12.77 -13.39 38.89
CA PHE A 620 11.96 -12.90 37.79
C PHE A 620 12.69 -13.16 36.46
N GLY A 621 11.95 -13.32 35.39
CA GLY A 621 12.47 -13.32 34.04
C GLY A 621 11.98 -12.09 33.28
N TRP A 622 12.75 -11.67 32.29
CA TRP A 622 12.33 -10.67 31.32
C TRP A 622 12.61 -11.23 29.93
N LEU A 623 11.61 -11.16 29.05
CA LEU A 623 11.65 -11.66 27.68
C LEU A 623 11.35 -10.52 26.71
N LEU A 624 12.18 -10.37 25.68
CA LEU A 624 11.85 -9.61 24.48
C LEU A 624 11.39 -10.58 23.41
N LEU A 625 10.12 -10.45 23.03
CA LEU A 625 9.46 -11.28 22.05
C LEU A 625 9.36 -10.53 20.73
N GLN A 626 9.57 -11.22 19.62
CA GLN A 626 9.06 -10.81 18.32
C GLN A 626 7.84 -11.67 18.01
N VAL A 627 6.68 -11.04 17.94
CA VAL A 627 5.41 -11.70 17.62
C VAL A 627 5.09 -11.45 16.16
N THR A 628 4.81 -12.53 15.45
CA THR A 628 4.43 -12.52 14.04
C THR A 628 2.99 -12.99 13.94
N TYR A 629 2.20 -12.25 13.17
CA TYR A 629 0.79 -12.51 12.95
C TYR A 629 0.56 -13.14 11.57
N THR A 630 -0.62 -13.71 11.37
CA THR A 630 -1.06 -14.29 10.10
C THR A 630 -1.24 -13.21 9.02
N GLU A 631 -1.54 -11.98 9.43
CA GLU A 631 -1.59 -10.75 8.61
C GLU A 631 -0.98 -9.56 9.40
N GLY A 632 -0.20 -8.68 8.74
CA GLY A 632 0.43 -7.50 9.35
C GLY A 632 1.94 -7.59 9.62
N GLN A 633 2.56 -6.48 10.02
CA GLN A 633 4.01 -6.41 10.34
C GLN A 633 4.32 -7.08 11.69
N PRO A 634 5.52 -7.70 11.86
CA PRO A 634 5.94 -8.25 13.15
C PRO A 634 6.10 -7.16 14.22
N GLU A 635 5.65 -7.43 15.44
CA GLU A 635 5.74 -6.52 16.58
C GLU A 635 6.77 -7.01 17.60
N LEU A 636 7.44 -6.09 18.30
CA LEU A 636 8.24 -6.41 19.46
C LEU A 636 7.41 -6.22 20.73
N ILE A 637 7.38 -7.24 21.59
CA ILE A 637 6.65 -7.25 22.85
C ILE A 637 7.61 -7.57 23.98
N GLN A 638 7.61 -6.77 25.04
CA GLN A 638 8.27 -7.17 26.28
C GLN A 638 7.30 -7.92 27.20
N LEU A 639 7.77 -9.03 27.76
CA LEU A 639 7.02 -9.83 28.70
C LEU A 639 7.89 -10.19 29.91
N PRO A 640 7.68 -9.53 31.07
CA PRO A 640 8.30 -9.96 32.30
C PRO A 640 7.51 -11.14 32.89
N VAL A 641 8.21 -12.11 33.46
CA VAL A 641 7.62 -13.35 33.99
C VAL A 641 8.06 -13.57 35.44
N ALA A 642 7.13 -13.94 36.30
CA ALA A 642 7.37 -14.25 37.71
C ALA A 642 7.17 -15.74 37.97
N ILE A 643 7.92 -16.26 38.95
CA ILE A 643 7.90 -17.68 39.31
C ILE A 643 7.31 -17.81 40.72
N HIS A 644 6.17 -18.50 40.84
CA HIS A 644 5.51 -18.75 42.11
C HIS A 644 5.51 -20.25 42.44
N ASN A 645 5.48 -20.60 43.73
CA ASN A 645 5.28 -21.98 44.16
C ASN A 645 3.83 -22.39 43.88
N PHE A 646 3.63 -23.58 43.28
CA PHE A 646 2.31 -24.13 43.04
C PHE A 646 1.58 -24.41 44.36
N ARG A 647 0.29 -24.05 44.43
CA ARG A 647 -0.59 -24.32 45.58
C ARG A 647 -1.83 -25.07 45.09
N GLU A 648 -2.06 -26.28 45.60
CA GLU A 648 -3.20 -27.13 45.18
C GLU A 648 -4.58 -26.47 45.37
N GLU A 649 -4.69 -25.50 46.28
CA GLU A 649 -5.94 -24.80 46.61
C GLU A 649 -6.32 -23.70 45.60
N MET A 650 -5.45 -23.39 44.64
CA MET A 650 -5.64 -22.31 43.66
C MET A 650 -6.02 -22.86 42.29
N ASP A 651 -7.10 -22.33 41.70
CA ASP A 651 -7.46 -22.63 40.31
C ASP A 651 -6.64 -21.78 39.35
N TYR A 652 -5.54 -22.35 38.86
CA TYR A 652 -4.68 -21.73 37.85
C TYR A 652 -5.21 -21.88 36.42
N GLY A 653 -6.27 -22.68 36.20
CA GLY A 653 -6.80 -22.98 34.87
C GLY A 653 -7.64 -21.88 34.25
N GLU A 654 -8.21 -20.99 35.06
CA GLU A 654 -9.07 -19.88 34.63
C GLU A 654 -8.42 -18.50 34.81
N ARG A 655 -7.16 -18.47 35.23
CA ARG A 655 -6.44 -17.22 35.51
C ARG A 655 -5.72 -16.69 34.28
N PRO A 656 -6.07 -15.49 33.77
CA PRO A 656 -5.48 -14.93 32.55
C PRO A 656 -3.99 -14.61 32.71
N GLU A 657 -3.49 -14.41 33.93
CA GLU A 657 -2.08 -14.09 34.21
C GLU A 657 -1.13 -15.31 34.13
N VAL A 658 -1.65 -16.54 34.03
CA VAL A 658 -0.86 -17.78 34.08
C VAL A 658 -0.37 -18.17 32.68
N ILE A 659 0.94 -18.34 32.53
CA ILE A 659 1.57 -18.73 31.26
C ILE A 659 1.65 -20.27 31.15
N CYS A 660 2.29 -20.94 32.13
CA CYS A 660 2.43 -22.40 32.14
C CYS A 660 2.85 -22.94 33.52
N LEU A 661 2.83 -24.27 33.67
CA LEU A 661 3.38 -24.97 34.84
C LEU A 661 4.87 -25.33 34.63
N LEU A 662 5.65 -25.26 35.71
CA LEU A 662 7.06 -25.65 35.72
C LEU A 662 7.35 -26.70 36.81
N ASN A 663 8.27 -27.62 36.51
CA ASN A 663 8.84 -28.56 37.47
C ASN A 663 10.33 -28.25 37.65
N TYR A 664 10.78 -28.08 38.89
CA TYR A 664 12.16 -27.76 39.20
C TYR A 664 12.65 -28.46 40.48
N GLU A 665 13.97 -28.58 40.66
CA GLU A 665 14.58 -29.19 41.86
C GLU A 665 14.03 -30.59 42.20
N ALA A 666 13.95 -31.46 41.17
CA ALA A 666 13.49 -32.85 41.18
C ALA A 666 12.03 -33.12 41.59
N ASP A 667 11.45 -32.38 42.56
CA ASP A 667 10.11 -32.63 43.12
C ASP A 667 9.31 -31.36 43.45
N ARG A 668 9.72 -30.16 42.98
CA ARG A 668 8.94 -28.91 43.18
C ARG A 668 8.16 -28.52 41.93
N THR A 669 6.92 -28.13 42.14
CA THR A 669 6.05 -27.58 41.09
C THR A 669 5.88 -26.08 41.31
N GLY A 670 6.06 -25.31 40.24
CA GLY A 670 5.85 -23.87 40.23
C GLY A 670 4.92 -23.45 39.10
N VAL A 671 4.51 -22.18 39.15
CA VAL A 671 3.67 -21.53 38.15
C VAL A 671 4.44 -20.35 37.58
N LEU A 672 4.48 -20.27 36.25
CA LEU A 672 5.02 -19.13 35.53
C LEU A 672 3.86 -18.20 35.19
N LEU A 673 3.94 -16.95 35.62
CA LEU A 673 2.91 -15.94 35.42
C LEU A 673 3.51 -14.63 34.90
N ASP A 674 2.68 -13.76 34.34
CA ASP A 674 3.09 -12.43 33.91
C ASP A 674 3.42 -11.55 35.13
N ALA A 675 4.67 -11.10 35.20
CA ALA A 675 5.20 -10.43 36.38
C ALA A 675 4.56 -9.07 36.65
N ILE A 676 3.84 -8.47 35.68
CA ILE A 676 3.12 -7.21 35.95
C ILE A 676 2.08 -7.41 37.06
N HIS A 677 1.55 -8.62 37.21
CA HIS A 677 0.60 -8.96 38.26
C HIS A 677 1.27 -9.34 39.59
N ASP A 678 2.60 -9.49 39.64
CA ASP A 678 3.37 -9.70 40.86
C ASP A 678 3.66 -8.38 41.58
N GLU A 679 3.33 -8.33 42.88
CA GLU A 679 3.48 -7.13 43.71
C GLU A 679 4.94 -6.71 43.93
N GLU A 680 5.84 -7.69 44.12
CA GLU A 680 7.26 -7.39 44.34
C GLU A 680 7.92 -6.89 43.05
N TYR A 681 7.57 -7.45 41.89
CA TYR A 681 8.05 -6.95 40.59
C TYR A 681 7.60 -5.50 40.34
N ARG A 682 6.32 -5.20 40.58
CA ARG A 682 5.78 -3.84 40.45
C ARG A 682 6.52 -2.84 41.34
N ASN A 683 6.75 -3.17 42.61
CA ASN A 683 7.51 -2.32 43.54
C ASN A 683 8.97 -2.15 43.11
N ALA A 684 9.59 -3.18 42.52
CA ALA A 684 10.93 -3.10 41.97
C ALA A 684 11.00 -2.21 40.71
N LEU A 685 9.98 -2.25 39.86
CA LEU A 685 9.90 -1.47 38.63
C LEU A 685 9.91 0.04 38.91
N ILE A 686 9.30 0.50 40.02
CA ILE A 686 9.39 1.90 40.46
C ILE A 686 10.83 2.41 40.55
N ASN A 687 11.72 1.57 41.09
CA ASN A 687 13.12 1.94 41.34
C ASN A 687 14.04 1.59 40.17
N GLY A 688 13.48 1.32 39.00
CA GLY A 688 14.21 0.92 37.79
C GLY A 688 14.84 -0.47 37.88
N LEU A 689 14.23 -1.40 38.62
CA LEU A 689 14.66 -2.79 38.79
C LEU A 689 16.07 -2.99 39.39
N LYS A 690 16.67 -1.93 39.97
CA LYS A 690 18.04 -1.92 40.50
C LYS A 690 18.35 -3.03 41.52
N GLU A 691 17.35 -3.47 42.28
CA GLU A 691 17.50 -4.52 43.30
C GLU A 691 17.62 -5.94 42.71
N PHE A 692 17.21 -6.14 41.45
CA PHE A 692 17.17 -7.45 40.78
C PHE A 692 18.07 -7.53 39.54
N ASP A 693 18.56 -6.39 39.05
CA ASP A 693 19.45 -6.30 37.90
C ASP A 693 20.94 -6.18 38.30
N SER A 694 21.52 -7.30 38.73
CA SER A 694 22.95 -7.36 39.11
C SER A 694 23.90 -7.04 37.93
N ASP A 695 23.44 -7.30 36.71
CA ASP A 695 24.22 -7.15 35.47
C ASP A 695 24.14 -5.74 34.86
N ARG A 696 23.29 -4.86 35.41
CA ARG A 696 23.04 -3.47 34.96
C ARG A 696 22.66 -3.39 33.48
N VAL A 697 21.83 -4.33 33.02
CA VAL A 697 21.30 -4.35 31.64
C VAL A 697 20.16 -3.35 31.45
N PHE A 698 19.48 -2.97 32.53
CA PHE A 698 18.54 -1.86 32.53
C PHE A 698 19.24 -0.56 32.92
N ASP A 699 19.03 0.46 32.11
CA ASP A 699 19.53 1.81 32.31
C ASP A 699 18.37 2.70 32.77
N PHE A 700 18.34 2.97 34.07
CA PHE A 700 17.33 3.83 34.66
C PHE A 700 17.86 5.26 34.80
N THR A 701 17.32 6.17 34.00
CA THR A 701 17.62 7.60 34.05
C THR A 701 16.42 8.32 34.62
N ALA A 702 16.59 9.07 35.72
CA ALA A 702 15.52 9.82 36.36
C ALA A 702 16.02 11.14 36.92
N GLN A 703 15.12 12.13 37.01
CA GLN A 703 15.39 13.42 37.63
C GLN A 703 15.64 13.27 39.14
N GLU A 704 16.43 14.18 39.74
CA GLU A 704 16.75 14.14 41.17
C GLU A 704 15.51 14.15 42.07
N SER A 705 14.45 14.84 41.65
CA SER A 705 13.15 14.90 42.33
C SER A 705 12.52 13.52 42.54
N MET A 706 12.62 12.65 41.52
CA MET A 706 12.12 11.28 41.57
C MET A 706 13.07 10.36 42.37
N LEU A 707 14.39 10.57 42.27
CA LEU A 707 15.37 9.78 43.04
C LEU A 707 15.33 10.08 44.55
N ALA A 708 14.85 11.27 44.94
CA ALA A 708 14.68 11.65 46.34
C ALA A 708 13.43 11.03 46.99
N THR A 709 12.49 10.51 46.19
CA THR A 709 11.27 9.86 46.66
C THR A 709 11.60 8.41 47.07
N GLY A 710 11.27 8.00 48.30
CA GLY A 710 11.57 6.65 48.82
C GLY A 710 10.72 5.55 48.17
N GLN A 711 10.79 4.30 48.68
CA GLN A 711 9.95 3.19 48.20
C GLN A 711 8.46 3.51 48.35
N GLN A 712 7.68 3.22 47.29
CA GLN A 712 6.24 3.44 47.21
C GLN A 712 5.55 2.17 46.71
N GLU A 713 4.33 1.93 47.19
CA GLU A 713 3.45 0.90 46.63
C GLU A 713 2.89 1.36 45.28
N ILE A 714 2.68 0.41 44.37
CA ILE A 714 2.16 0.66 43.03
C ILE A 714 1.10 -0.34 42.60
N SER A 715 -0.01 0.21 42.11
CA SER A 715 -1.16 -0.53 41.60
C SER A 715 -1.30 -0.35 40.09
N ILE A 716 -1.87 -1.34 39.42
CA ILE A 716 -2.27 -1.23 38.01
C ILE A 716 -3.52 -0.35 37.97
N GLU A 717 -3.45 0.77 37.27
CA GLU A 717 -4.59 1.68 37.07
C GLU A 717 -5.35 1.30 35.79
N HIS A 718 -4.62 1.03 34.70
CA HIS A 718 -5.19 0.65 33.42
C HIS A 718 -4.25 -0.29 32.68
N GLU A 719 -4.80 -1.35 32.09
CA GLU A 719 -4.06 -2.24 31.20
C GLU A 719 -4.60 -2.11 29.78
N GLY A 720 -3.86 -1.37 28.94
CA GLY A 720 -4.17 -1.18 27.53
C GLY A 720 -3.40 -2.17 26.65
N VAL A 721 -3.67 -2.10 25.34
CA VAL A 721 -3.04 -2.96 24.33
C VAL A 721 -1.56 -2.58 24.13
N GLU A 722 -1.23 -1.28 24.13
CA GLU A 722 0.13 -0.77 23.92
C GLU A 722 0.95 -0.70 25.21
N TYR A 723 0.33 -0.32 26.33
CA TYR A 723 1.00 -0.15 27.62
C TYR A 723 0.09 -0.45 28.81
N ALA A 724 0.69 -0.79 29.95
CA ALA A 724 0.04 -0.81 31.24
C ALA A 724 0.41 0.47 32.02
N LEU A 725 -0.59 1.21 32.48
CA LEU A 725 -0.43 2.35 33.37
C LEU A 725 -0.43 1.87 34.80
N LEU A 726 0.69 2.09 35.48
CA LEU A 726 0.85 1.80 36.88
C LEU A 726 0.91 3.11 37.67
N GLN A 727 0.26 3.17 38.82
CA GLN A 727 0.10 4.39 39.59
C GLN A 727 0.71 4.24 40.98
N SER A 728 1.63 5.15 41.31
CA SER A 728 2.20 5.31 42.66
C SER A 728 1.62 6.54 43.35
N LYS A 729 2.09 6.85 44.56
CA LYS A 729 1.68 8.04 45.28
C LYS A 729 2.12 9.32 44.55
N ASP A 730 3.34 9.35 44.02
CA ASP A 730 3.98 10.57 43.52
C ASP A 730 4.24 10.57 42.00
N PHE A 731 4.13 9.43 41.30
CA PHE A 731 4.38 9.34 39.85
C PHE A 731 3.57 8.21 39.19
N ASN A 732 3.37 8.34 37.88
CA ASN A 732 2.80 7.31 37.02
C ASN A 732 3.92 6.59 36.26
N VAL A 733 3.79 5.28 36.07
CA VAL A 733 4.71 4.47 35.29
C VAL A 733 3.96 3.88 34.11
N LYS A 734 4.29 4.33 32.90
CA LYS A 734 3.84 3.71 31.65
C LYS A 734 4.76 2.55 31.31
N PHE A 735 4.29 1.34 31.53
CA PHE A 735 4.98 0.10 31.15
C PHE A 735 4.58 -0.28 29.72
N TYR A 736 5.46 -0.07 28.73
CA TYR A 736 5.16 -0.31 27.33
C TYR A 736 5.13 -1.80 27.01
N ARG A 737 3.98 -2.41 26.74
CA ARG A 737 3.90 -3.82 26.34
C ARG A 737 4.55 -4.03 24.98
N ARG A 738 4.22 -3.15 24.03
CA ARG A 738 4.83 -3.09 22.70
C ARG A 738 5.97 -2.09 22.71
N VAL A 739 7.11 -2.50 22.17
CA VAL A 739 8.33 -1.69 22.09
C VAL A 739 8.81 -1.65 20.65
N ASP A 740 9.74 -0.75 20.33
CA ASP A 740 10.36 -0.67 19.01
C ASP A 740 11.87 -0.41 19.15
N PHE A 741 12.64 -0.64 18.08
CA PHE A 741 14.04 -0.24 18.02
C PHE A 741 14.21 1.26 17.84
N ASP A 742 13.22 1.90 17.22
CA ASP A 742 13.16 3.35 17.16
C ASP A 742 12.46 3.92 18.40
N ARG A 743 12.61 5.23 18.63
CA ARG A 743 12.00 5.90 19.78
C ARG A 743 10.47 5.89 19.71
N ILE A 744 9.79 5.44 20.77
CA ILE A 744 8.30 5.41 20.85
C ILE A 744 7.72 6.80 20.54
N THR A 745 6.71 6.86 19.67
CA THR A 745 6.14 8.11 19.15
C THR A 745 5.61 9.04 20.25
N ASP A 746 4.98 8.48 21.30
CA ASP A 746 4.53 9.25 22.48
C ASP A 746 5.68 10.04 23.12
N LEU A 747 6.83 9.38 23.33
CA LEU A 747 8.02 10.00 23.92
C LEU A 747 8.63 11.05 22.99
N GLU A 748 8.63 10.80 21.68
CA GLU A 748 9.19 11.72 20.68
C GLU A 748 8.41 13.05 20.61
N ILE A 749 7.08 12.98 20.53
CA ILE A 749 6.22 14.17 20.45
C ILE A 749 6.21 14.93 21.78
N LYS A 750 6.14 14.23 22.92
CA LYS A 750 6.17 14.86 24.24
C LYS A 750 7.46 15.63 24.49
N ASP A 751 8.61 15.07 24.14
CA ASP A 751 9.90 15.76 24.25
C ASP A 751 9.91 17.08 23.47
N VAL A 752 9.39 17.05 22.23
CA VAL A 752 9.34 18.21 21.33
C VAL A 752 8.43 19.30 21.89
N LEU A 753 7.31 18.92 22.49
CA LEU A 753 6.33 19.81 23.11
C LEU A 753 6.85 20.38 24.44
N GLN A 754 7.42 19.56 25.32
CA GLN A 754 8.01 19.98 26.60
C GLN A 754 9.20 20.92 26.38
N ALA A 755 10.10 20.60 25.45
CA ALA A 755 11.24 21.46 25.09
C ALA A 755 10.81 22.84 24.59
N ARG A 756 9.55 22.99 24.14
CA ARG A 756 8.94 24.24 23.70
C ARG A 756 7.96 24.84 24.71
N GLY A 757 7.88 24.30 25.92
CA GLY A 757 7.10 24.86 27.02
C GLY A 757 5.60 24.58 26.96
N PHE A 758 5.16 23.52 26.28
CA PHE A 758 3.75 23.12 26.30
C PHE A 758 3.40 22.42 27.62
N GLU A 759 2.52 23.04 28.42
CA GLU A 759 2.12 22.53 29.74
C GLU A 759 1.04 21.43 29.68
N GLY A 760 0.41 21.23 28.52
CA GLY A 760 -0.69 20.28 28.31
C GLY A 760 -0.28 18.81 28.16
N VAL A 761 0.92 18.43 28.58
CA VAL A 761 1.42 17.04 28.57
C VAL A 761 2.09 16.70 29.90
N PRO A 762 1.99 15.44 30.40
CA PRO A 762 2.67 15.04 31.64
C PRO A 762 4.19 15.24 31.55
N THR A 763 4.82 15.77 32.60
CA THR A 763 6.29 15.92 32.68
C THR A 763 6.96 14.55 32.73
N LEU A 764 7.95 14.30 31.87
CA LEU A 764 8.72 13.06 31.90
C LEU A 764 9.82 13.16 32.98
N LEU A 765 9.65 12.41 34.07
CA LEU A 765 10.57 12.37 35.21
C LEU A 765 11.69 11.35 35.05
N GLY A 766 11.48 10.32 34.23
CA GLY A 766 12.50 9.31 33.99
C GLY A 766 12.16 8.31 32.89
N LEU A 767 13.14 7.53 32.48
CA LEU A 767 13.05 6.45 31.50
C LEU A 767 13.82 5.23 31.99
N LEU A 768 13.22 4.06 31.80
CA LEU A 768 13.90 2.78 31.92
C LEU A 768 14.17 2.26 30.50
N ASN A 769 15.45 2.10 30.17
CA ASN A 769 15.88 1.56 28.89
C ASN A 769 16.52 0.18 29.09
N PHE A 770 16.31 -0.74 28.17
CA PHE A 770 17.00 -2.03 28.13
C PHE A 770 18.17 -1.96 27.14
N LYS A 771 19.38 -2.35 27.58
CA LYS A 771 20.59 -2.44 26.74
C LYS A 771 20.69 -3.82 26.11
N MET A 772 20.48 -3.89 24.80
CA MET A 772 20.55 -5.13 24.04
C MET A 772 21.98 -5.63 23.82
N THR A 773 22.09 -6.94 23.60
CA THR A 773 23.29 -7.60 23.12
C THR A 773 23.63 -7.11 21.69
N GLY A 774 24.49 -6.09 21.60
CA GLY A 774 24.83 -5.41 20.33
C GLY A 774 24.87 -3.87 20.41
N GLY A 775 24.54 -3.29 21.56
CA GLY A 775 24.72 -1.85 21.83
C GLY A 775 23.51 -0.96 21.50
N ARG A 776 22.41 -1.52 21.00
CA ARG A 776 21.13 -0.81 20.85
C ARG A 776 20.40 -0.70 22.20
N GLN A 777 19.60 0.35 22.36
CA GLN A 777 18.77 0.58 23.55
C GLN A 777 17.29 0.64 23.15
N ILE A 778 16.42 0.05 23.97
CA ILE A 778 14.96 0.08 23.80
C ILE A 778 14.34 0.69 25.05
N SER A 779 13.41 1.63 24.91
CA SER A 779 12.65 2.17 26.05
C SER A 779 11.56 1.21 26.48
N VAL A 780 11.62 0.75 27.73
CA VAL A 780 10.70 -0.26 28.28
C VAL A 780 9.68 0.33 29.27
N ALA A 781 10.01 1.45 29.92
CA ALA A 781 9.04 2.17 30.74
C ALA A 781 9.34 3.68 30.78
N GLY A 782 8.28 4.48 30.82
CA GLY A 782 8.35 5.93 31.07
C GLY A 782 7.77 6.28 32.44
N TYR A 783 8.40 7.23 33.13
CA TYR A 783 7.98 7.70 34.45
C TYR A 783 7.53 9.14 34.32
N GLU A 784 6.26 9.37 34.60
CA GLU A 784 5.60 10.66 34.42
C GLU A 784 5.17 11.22 35.77
N GLU A 785 5.21 12.55 35.90
CA GLU A 785 4.67 13.25 37.06
C GLU A 785 3.19 12.94 37.23
N ARG A 786 2.78 12.61 38.46
CA ARG A 786 1.37 12.42 38.76
C ARG A 786 0.71 13.78 38.95
N ILE A 787 -0.20 14.12 38.05
CA ILE A 787 -1.05 15.30 38.19
C ILE A 787 -2.43 14.86 38.69
N SER A 788 -2.98 15.59 39.66
CA SER A 788 -4.37 15.39 40.10
C SER A 788 -5.31 15.78 38.96
N THR A 789 -6.21 14.89 38.55
CA THR A 789 -7.19 15.14 37.49
C THR A 789 -8.60 15.14 38.08
N GLU A 790 -9.51 15.91 37.47
CA GLU A 790 -10.94 15.92 37.84
C GLU A 790 -11.72 14.77 37.19
N GLY A 791 -11.09 14.01 36.28
CA GLY A 791 -11.68 12.93 35.51
C GLY A 791 -11.31 12.98 34.01
N PHE A 792 -11.94 12.14 33.22
CA PHE A 792 -11.76 12.12 31.75
C PHE A 792 -12.72 13.07 31.06
N LEU A 793 -12.26 13.68 29.97
CA LEU A 793 -13.10 14.59 29.20
C LEU A 793 -14.28 13.84 28.54
N SER A 794 -14.06 12.61 28.09
CA SER A 794 -15.12 11.74 27.54
C SER A 794 -16.29 11.57 28.51
N ASP A 795 -16.02 11.28 29.79
CA ASP A 795 -17.05 11.12 30.80
C ASP A 795 -17.76 12.44 31.09
N TYR A 796 -17.02 13.55 31.15
CA TYR A 796 -17.60 14.87 31.35
C TYR A 796 -18.56 15.25 30.22
N VAL A 797 -18.12 15.13 28.96
CA VAL A 797 -18.93 15.43 27.76
C VAL A 797 -20.17 14.53 27.70
N ARG A 798 -20.00 13.22 27.89
CA ARG A 798 -21.12 12.26 27.92
C ARG A 798 -22.16 12.64 28.98
N ASN A 799 -21.72 12.97 30.19
CA ASN A 799 -22.61 13.41 31.27
C ASN A 799 -23.35 14.73 30.93
N GLN A 800 -22.70 15.67 30.21
CA GLN A 800 -23.39 16.88 29.75
C GLN A 800 -24.45 16.56 28.69
N TYR A 801 -24.13 15.70 27.70
CA TYR A 801 -25.11 15.28 26.70
C TYR A 801 -26.27 14.49 27.31
N GLN A 802 -26.02 13.65 28.33
CA GLN A 802 -27.08 12.94 29.02
C GLN A 802 -28.04 13.92 29.73
N ARG A 803 -27.50 14.92 30.44
CA ARG A 803 -28.31 15.97 31.09
C ARG A 803 -29.08 16.80 30.07
N PHE A 804 -28.42 17.15 28.95
CA PHE A 804 -29.05 17.85 27.84
C PHE A 804 -30.23 17.04 27.29
N ALA A 805 -30.05 15.75 27.02
CA ALA A 805 -31.10 14.86 26.53
C ALA A 805 -32.27 14.71 27.51
N GLU A 806 -31.99 14.54 28.80
CA GLU A 806 -33.01 14.46 29.86
C GLU A 806 -33.87 15.73 29.93
N GLU A 807 -33.23 16.91 29.84
CA GLU A 807 -33.90 18.20 29.91
C GLU A 807 -34.72 18.51 28.64
N VAL A 808 -34.20 18.17 27.45
CA VAL A 808 -34.94 18.28 26.18
C VAL A 808 -36.19 17.41 26.20
N LEU A 809 -36.08 16.16 26.67
CA LEU A 809 -37.23 15.26 26.81
C LEU A 809 -38.22 15.71 27.89
N ALA A 810 -37.74 16.34 28.96
CA ALA A 810 -38.60 16.91 30.01
C ALA A 810 -39.43 18.08 29.45
N ARG A 811 -38.80 19.00 28.71
CA ARG A 811 -39.47 20.14 28.06
C ARG A 811 -40.47 19.69 27.00
N ARG A 812 -40.16 18.64 26.23
CA ARG A 812 -41.12 18.06 25.26
C ARG A 812 -42.42 17.58 25.91
N ARG A 813 -42.37 17.15 27.18
CA ARG A 813 -43.54 16.63 27.91
C ARG A 813 -44.39 17.72 28.57
N ASP A 814 -43.88 18.95 28.66
CA ASP A 814 -44.56 20.06 29.30
C ASP A 814 -45.43 20.83 28.27
N PRO A 815 -46.77 20.81 28.44
CA PRO A 815 -47.69 21.45 27.49
C PRO A 815 -47.67 22.99 27.53
N ASP A 816 -47.05 23.61 28.53
CA ASP A 816 -46.91 25.07 28.64
C ASP A 816 -45.60 25.60 28.01
N THR A 817 -44.72 24.72 27.51
CA THR A 817 -43.47 25.11 26.86
C THR A 817 -43.69 25.42 25.37
N VAL A 818 -43.21 26.57 24.90
CA VAL A 818 -43.20 26.88 23.46
C VAL A 818 -42.15 26.00 22.79
N HIS A 819 -42.59 25.10 21.90
CA HIS A 819 -41.68 24.39 21.00
C HIS A 819 -41.14 25.41 19.99
N ALA A 820 -39.88 25.81 20.12
CA ALA A 820 -39.21 26.53 19.05
C ALA A 820 -38.91 25.53 17.92
N ASP A 821 -39.39 25.81 16.71
CA ASP A 821 -39.08 25.04 15.49
C ASP A 821 -37.74 25.48 14.88
N ASP A 822 -36.73 25.74 15.72
CA ASP A 822 -35.46 26.29 15.26
C ASP A 822 -34.36 25.20 15.30
N GLU A 823 -34.54 24.17 14.48
CA GLU A 823 -33.38 23.46 13.92
C GLU A 823 -32.70 24.44 12.95
N GLU A 824 -31.69 25.17 13.42
CA GLU A 824 -30.81 25.92 12.52
C GLU A 824 -29.84 24.94 11.86
N ASP A 825 -29.76 24.99 10.53
CA ASP A 825 -28.81 24.22 9.74
C ASP A 825 -27.41 24.83 9.92
N ILE A 826 -26.69 24.33 10.94
CA ILE A 826 -25.35 24.80 11.31
C ILE A 826 -24.30 23.92 10.63
N SER A 827 -23.48 24.53 9.78
CA SER A 827 -22.34 23.86 9.17
C SER A 827 -21.16 23.78 10.13
N LEU A 828 -20.39 22.68 10.06
CA LEU A 828 -19.20 22.49 10.90
C LEU A 828 -18.11 23.54 10.63
N THR A 829 -18.09 24.14 9.43
CA THR A 829 -17.13 25.18 9.04
C THR A 829 -17.58 26.60 9.37
N ASP A 830 -18.79 26.77 9.92
CA ASP A 830 -19.32 28.07 10.29
C ASP A 830 -18.44 28.76 11.35
N ARG A 831 -18.66 30.06 11.53
CA ARG A 831 -17.99 30.84 12.57
C ARG A 831 -19.02 31.27 13.57
N MET A 832 -18.99 30.60 14.72
CA MET A 832 -19.94 30.83 15.79
C MET A 832 -19.20 30.91 17.11
N VAL A 833 -19.60 31.86 17.94
CA VAL A 833 -19.22 31.93 19.35
C VAL A 833 -20.43 31.69 20.25
N TYR A 834 -20.24 31.33 21.52
CA TYR A 834 -21.31 31.03 22.48
C TYR A 834 -22.51 32.00 22.45
N SER A 835 -22.28 33.31 22.33
CA SER A 835 -23.35 34.32 22.29
C SER A 835 -24.23 34.30 21.03
N GLU A 836 -23.77 33.60 19.98
CA GLU A 836 -24.43 33.47 18.68
C GLU A 836 -25.15 32.12 18.52
N MET A 837 -24.98 31.19 19.48
CA MET A 837 -25.69 29.91 19.48
C MET A 837 -27.21 30.09 19.71
N PRO A 838 -28.07 29.16 19.29
CA PRO A 838 -29.49 29.23 19.60
C PRO A 838 -29.75 29.36 21.10
N GLU A 839 -30.68 30.24 21.52
CA GLU A 839 -30.90 30.58 22.95
C GLU A 839 -31.17 29.33 23.82
N LEU A 840 -31.93 28.37 23.28
CA LEU A 840 -32.24 27.12 23.98
C LEU A 840 -31.00 26.24 24.14
N VAL A 841 -30.13 26.17 23.12
CA VAL A 841 -28.87 25.41 23.17
C VAL A 841 -27.91 26.04 24.17
N GLN A 842 -27.83 27.38 24.22
CA GLN A 842 -27.06 28.11 25.22
C GLN A 842 -27.51 27.79 26.64
N GLU A 843 -28.83 27.83 26.87
CA GLU A 843 -29.43 27.54 28.17
C GLU A 843 -29.13 26.10 28.64
N LEU A 844 -29.28 25.13 27.74
CA LEU A 844 -29.19 23.71 28.04
C LEU A 844 -27.74 23.20 28.18
N LEU A 845 -26.83 23.63 27.31
CA LEU A 845 -25.42 23.25 27.39
C LEU A 845 -24.68 24.02 28.50
N GLY A 846 -25.09 25.27 28.74
CA GLY A 846 -24.49 26.16 29.71
C GLY A 846 -23.13 26.72 29.28
N SER A 847 -22.88 27.98 29.66
CA SER A 847 -21.66 28.71 29.26
C SER A 847 -20.36 28.03 29.68
N THR A 848 -20.31 27.41 30.85
CA THR A 848 -19.10 26.73 31.35
C THR A 848 -18.65 25.60 30.44
N PHE A 849 -19.59 24.82 29.90
CA PHE A 849 -19.26 23.69 29.04
C PHE A 849 -18.75 24.16 27.67
N VAL A 850 -19.45 25.12 27.05
CA VAL A 850 -19.06 25.67 25.74
C VAL A 850 -17.71 26.36 25.80
N VAL A 851 -17.44 27.16 26.85
CA VAL A 851 -16.13 27.81 27.04
C VAL A 851 -15.01 26.78 27.17
N LYS A 852 -15.24 25.66 27.88
CA LYS A 852 -14.27 24.56 27.95
C LYS A 852 -13.97 23.97 26.56
N MET A 853 -14.96 23.81 25.69
CA MET A 853 -14.72 23.32 24.31
C MET A 853 -13.91 24.33 23.47
N ALA A 854 -14.18 25.63 23.65
CA ALA A 854 -13.37 26.69 23.03
C ALA A 854 -11.92 26.67 23.54
N ASP A 855 -11.70 26.45 24.84
CA ASP A 855 -10.36 26.29 25.42
C ASP A 855 -9.64 25.06 24.85
N LEU A 856 -10.34 23.94 24.65
CA LEU A 856 -9.76 22.76 24.03
C LEU A 856 -9.32 23.05 22.58
N GLY A 857 -10.11 23.81 21.82
CA GLY A 857 -9.73 24.28 20.47
C GLY A 857 -8.47 25.14 20.48
N ARG A 858 -8.31 26.02 21.49
CA ARG A 858 -7.08 26.81 21.69
C ARG A 858 -5.87 25.93 22.03
N THR A 859 -6.04 24.96 22.93
CA THR A 859 -4.99 24.00 23.29
C THR A 859 -4.56 23.16 22.08
N THR A 860 -5.53 22.74 21.26
CA THR A 860 -5.28 21.98 20.03
C THR A 860 -4.45 22.78 19.03
N ALA A 861 -4.83 24.05 18.81
CA ALA A 861 -4.08 24.96 17.95
C ALA A 861 -2.64 25.20 18.46
N ALA A 862 -2.48 25.38 19.76
CA ALA A 862 -1.18 25.60 20.38
C ALA A 862 -0.22 24.43 20.12
N TYR A 863 -0.66 23.18 20.28
CA TYR A 863 0.24 22.05 20.03
C TYR A 863 0.54 21.88 18.53
N HIS A 864 -0.45 22.02 17.64
CA HIS A 864 -0.20 21.95 16.19
C HIS A 864 0.80 23.02 15.72
N HIS A 865 0.68 24.24 16.23
CA HIS A 865 1.61 25.32 15.91
C HIS A 865 3.03 24.98 16.36
N LEU A 866 3.21 24.50 17.60
CA LEU A 866 4.52 24.11 18.13
C LEU A 866 5.17 22.97 17.35
N LEU A 867 4.39 22.02 16.85
CA LEU A 867 4.88 20.93 15.99
C LEU A 867 5.25 21.44 14.60
N SER A 868 4.47 22.35 14.01
CA SER A 868 4.74 22.93 12.70
C SER A 868 6.05 23.74 12.64
N GLU A 869 6.43 24.38 13.75
CA GLU A 869 7.66 25.16 13.87
C GLU A 869 8.89 24.32 14.23
N ALA A 870 8.72 23.02 14.44
CA ALA A 870 9.81 22.15 14.88
C ALA A 870 10.77 21.84 13.72
N LYS A 871 11.95 22.49 13.74
CA LYS A 871 13.08 22.24 12.81
C LYS A 871 13.88 20.99 13.19
N LEU A 872 13.19 19.89 13.48
CA LEU A 872 13.79 18.58 13.71
C LEU A 872 13.52 17.69 12.49
N GLU A 873 14.41 16.74 12.23
CA GLU A 873 14.22 15.75 11.17
C GLU A 873 12.88 15.02 11.38
N GLY A 874 12.03 14.96 10.35
CA GLY A 874 10.68 14.39 10.43
C GLY A 874 9.56 15.33 10.87
N PHE A 875 9.86 16.53 11.40
CA PHE A 875 8.84 17.47 11.92
C PHE A 875 8.54 18.68 11.04
N GLY A 876 9.39 18.99 10.03
CA GLY A 876 9.18 20.14 9.16
C GLY A 876 7.88 20.07 8.34
N THR A 877 7.28 21.23 8.04
CA THR A 877 6.07 21.32 7.21
C THR A 877 6.30 20.84 5.78
N GLU A 878 5.23 20.34 5.16
CA GLU A 878 5.24 19.88 3.76
C GLU A 878 3.90 20.22 3.11
N ALA A 879 3.89 20.83 1.93
CA ALA A 879 2.64 21.17 1.25
C ALA A 879 1.83 19.91 0.89
N LEU A 880 0.50 20.01 0.94
CA LEU A 880 -0.41 18.99 0.45
C LEU A 880 -0.31 18.89 -1.08
N SER A 881 0.11 17.74 -1.60
CA SER A 881 0.23 17.50 -3.04
C SER A 881 -1.02 16.80 -3.58
N LEU A 882 -1.34 16.99 -4.86
CA LEU A 882 -2.43 16.26 -5.53
C LEU A 882 -2.19 14.74 -5.51
N HIS A 883 -0.93 14.33 -5.58
CA HIS A 883 -0.54 12.92 -5.41
C HIS A 883 -0.88 12.37 -4.02
N TYR A 884 -0.63 13.15 -2.97
CA TYR A 884 -1.03 12.77 -1.61
C TYR A 884 -2.56 12.72 -1.47
N GLN A 885 -3.29 13.68 -2.05
CA GLN A 885 -4.76 13.66 -2.06
C GLN A 885 -5.30 12.40 -2.75
N ARG A 886 -4.71 12.00 -3.89
CA ARG A 886 -5.07 10.76 -4.59
C ARG A 886 -4.68 9.51 -3.78
N SER A 887 -3.54 9.55 -3.10
CA SER A 887 -3.10 8.50 -2.19
C SER A 887 -4.04 8.31 -0.99
N LEU A 888 -4.62 9.39 -0.45
CA LEU A 888 -5.63 9.31 0.61
C LEU A 888 -6.86 8.54 0.12
N TYR A 889 -7.40 8.91 -1.04
CA TYR A 889 -8.55 8.22 -1.64
C TYR A 889 -8.29 6.73 -1.87
N ALA A 890 -7.13 6.38 -2.44
CA ALA A 890 -6.75 4.99 -2.68
C ALA A 890 -6.70 4.17 -1.37
N SER A 891 -6.13 4.76 -0.31
CA SER A 891 -6.07 4.14 1.02
C SER A 891 -7.48 3.93 1.62
N HIS A 892 -8.35 4.94 1.53
CA HIS A 892 -9.72 4.84 2.05
C HIS A 892 -10.58 3.84 1.28
N LYS A 893 -10.37 3.65 -0.03
CA LYS A 893 -11.07 2.63 -0.84
C LYS A 893 -10.88 1.22 -0.25
N GLY A 894 -9.65 0.86 0.13
CA GLY A 894 -9.36 -0.41 0.81
C GLY A 894 -10.06 -0.52 2.18
N GLN A 895 -10.10 0.58 2.94
CA GLN A 895 -10.79 0.64 4.23
C GLN A 895 -12.31 0.48 4.11
N ILE A 896 -12.96 1.10 3.13
CA ILE A 896 -14.40 0.94 2.86
C ILE A 896 -14.71 -0.52 2.57
N ARG A 897 -13.95 -1.13 1.65
CA ARG A 897 -14.15 -2.52 1.25
C ARG A 897 -14.03 -3.48 2.43
N SER A 898 -12.96 -3.35 3.22
CA SER A 898 -12.78 -4.18 4.43
C SER A 898 -13.91 -4.01 5.45
N THR A 899 -14.40 -2.78 5.65
CA THR A 899 -15.55 -2.50 6.53
C THR A 899 -16.83 -3.14 5.98
N VAL A 900 -17.11 -2.99 4.68
CA VAL A 900 -18.30 -3.56 4.01
C VAL A 900 -18.30 -5.08 4.07
N GLU A 901 -17.17 -5.73 3.81
CA GLU A 901 -17.04 -7.19 3.93
C GLU A 901 -17.25 -7.67 5.37
N LEU A 902 -16.67 -6.97 6.35
CA LEU A 902 -16.85 -7.30 7.76
C LEU A 902 -18.32 -7.11 8.19
N LEU A 903 -18.97 -6.04 7.73
CA LEU A 903 -20.37 -5.76 8.00
C LEU A 903 -21.28 -6.84 7.40
N LYS A 904 -21.03 -7.29 6.16
CA LYS A 904 -21.74 -8.42 5.53
C LYS A 904 -21.54 -9.72 6.31
N LYS A 905 -20.31 -9.99 6.75
CA LYS A 905 -19.97 -11.20 7.53
C LYS A 905 -20.66 -11.24 8.90
N ARG A 906 -20.81 -10.08 9.55
CA ARG A 906 -21.40 -9.93 10.89
C ARG A 906 -22.89 -9.61 10.90
N HIS A 907 -23.52 -9.43 9.74
CA HIS A 907 -24.93 -9.01 9.61
C HIS A 907 -25.91 -9.88 10.43
N ALA A 908 -25.67 -11.20 10.46
CA ALA A 908 -26.50 -12.14 11.22
C ALA A 908 -26.37 -12.01 12.75
N ASP A 909 -25.33 -11.33 13.26
CA ASP A 909 -25.05 -11.17 14.69
C ASP A 909 -25.78 -9.94 15.30
N PHE A 910 -26.42 -9.10 14.49
CA PHE A 910 -27.03 -7.82 14.89
C PHE A 910 -28.50 -7.92 15.34
N ASP A 911 -28.96 -6.91 16.10
CA ASP A 911 -30.38 -6.69 16.36
C ASP A 911 -31.10 -6.08 15.14
N GLU A 912 -32.44 -6.12 15.13
CA GLU A 912 -33.25 -5.72 13.98
C GLU A 912 -32.98 -4.27 13.54
N ARG A 913 -32.74 -3.37 14.50
CA ARG A 913 -32.44 -1.96 14.25
C ARG A 913 -31.07 -1.79 13.59
N THR A 914 -30.04 -2.48 14.10
CA THR A 914 -28.68 -2.42 13.56
C THR A 914 -28.60 -3.11 12.20
N GLN A 915 -29.40 -4.16 11.96
CA GLN A 915 -29.54 -4.77 10.63
C GLN A 915 -30.06 -3.77 9.59
N MET A 916 -31.12 -3.02 9.92
CA MET A 916 -31.67 -2.00 9.02
C MET A 916 -30.64 -0.91 8.69
N LEU A 917 -29.91 -0.41 9.70
CA LEU A 917 -28.85 0.59 9.51
C LEU A 917 -27.69 0.04 8.67
N ALA A 918 -27.29 -1.21 8.91
CA ALA A 918 -26.25 -1.88 8.13
C ALA A 918 -26.67 -2.04 6.66
N GLU A 919 -27.92 -2.45 6.39
CA GLU A 919 -28.46 -2.56 5.03
C GLU A 919 -28.53 -1.22 4.32
N GLN A 920 -28.95 -0.15 5.02
CA GLN A 920 -28.94 1.20 4.48
C GLN A 920 -27.52 1.63 4.10
N LEU A 921 -26.54 1.45 4.97
CA LEU A 921 -25.15 1.77 4.69
C LEU A 921 -24.59 0.97 3.50
N LEU A 922 -24.88 -0.34 3.44
CA LEU A 922 -24.47 -1.21 2.33
C LEU A 922 -25.07 -0.76 1.00
N SER A 923 -26.30 -0.22 0.99
CA SER A 923 -26.94 0.29 -0.22
C SER A 923 -26.35 1.62 -0.72
N ARG A 924 -25.63 2.35 0.14
CA ARG A 924 -25.04 3.67 -0.13
C ARG A 924 -23.52 3.65 -0.26
N GLU A 925 -22.93 2.48 -0.51
CA GLU A 925 -21.47 2.32 -0.70
C GLU A 925 -20.92 3.26 -1.79
N SER A 926 -21.67 3.45 -2.88
CA SER A 926 -21.29 4.37 -3.96
C SER A 926 -21.20 5.83 -3.51
N GLU A 927 -22.08 6.27 -2.61
CA GLU A 927 -22.08 7.64 -2.10
C GLU A 927 -20.82 7.90 -1.26
N ILE A 928 -20.39 6.94 -0.43
CA ILE A 928 -19.13 7.04 0.34
C ILE A 928 -17.95 7.27 -0.61
N HIS A 929 -17.90 6.54 -1.72
CA HIS A 929 -16.86 6.74 -2.73
C HIS A 929 -16.92 8.13 -3.37
N ASP A 930 -18.12 8.64 -3.65
CA ASP A 930 -18.28 9.94 -4.30
C ASP A 930 -17.93 11.11 -3.38
N HIS A 931 -18.23 11.02 -2.08
CA HIS A 931 -17.73 11.96 -1.06
C HIS A 931 -16.20 11.97 -1.03
N LEU A 932 -15.56 10.80 -0.95
CA LEU A 932 -14.10 10.71 -0.89
C LEU A 932 -13.41 11.13 -2.18
N LYS A 933 -14.06 11.02 -3.35
CA LYS A 933 -13.51 11.53 -4.62
C LYS A 933 -13.32 13.04 -4.62
N ARG A 934 -14.08 13.79 -3.81
CA ARG A 934 -13.98 15.26 -3.72
C ARG A 934 -12.56 15.70 -3.35
N VAL A 935 -11.85 14.92 -2.52
CA VAL A 935 -10.53 15.29 -1.99
C VAL A 935 -9.45 15.47 -3.06
N PHE A 936 -9.59 14.88 -4.24
CA PHE A 936 -8.60 14.97 -5.32
C PHE A 936 -9.15 15.59 -6.62
N ARG A 937 -10.35 16.20 -6.59
CA ARG A 937 -10.91 16.92 -7.76
C ARG A 937 -10.03 18.08 -8.20
N HIS A 938 -9.45 18.80 -7.25
CA HIS A 938 -8.43 19.83 -7.45
C HIS A 938 -7.46 19.85 -6.29
N LYS A 939 -6.40 20.65 -6.42
CA LYS A 939 -5.36 20.77 -5.40
C LYS A 939 -5.84 21.63 -4.22
N ILE A 940 -5.85 21.07 -3.02
CA ILE A 940 -6.22 21.78 -1.79
C ILE A 940 -4.98 22.42 -1.16
N GLU A 941 -5.01 23.73 -0.93
CA GLU A 941 -3.87 24.49 -0.41
C GLU A 941 -3.77 24.42 1.13
N SER A 942 -3.01 23.46 1.66
CA SER A 942 -2.76 23.24 3.09
C SER A 942 -1.38 22.60 3.34
N ASP A 943 -0.86 22.68 4.57
CA ASP A 943 0.39 22.05 5.00
C ASP A 943 0.14 20.79 5.85
N LYS A 944 1.00 19.77 5.66
CA LYS A 944 1.10 18.56 6.48
C LYS A 944 2.11 18.75 7.60
N ILE A 945 1.78 18.28 8.80
CA ILE A 945 2.64 18.29 9.98
C ILE A 945 2.58 16.95 10.73
N ARG A 946 3.43 16.79 11.75
CA ARG A 946 3.24 15.72 12.74
C ARG A 946 1.99 16.02 13.55
N ILE A 947 1.09 15.04 13.65
CA ILE A 947 -0.20 15.14 14.36
C ILE A 947 -0.35 13.95 15.33
N HIS A 948 -1.37 13.96 16.17
CA HIS A 948 -1.69 12.81 17.03
C HIS A 948 -2.22 11.63 16.20
N GLY A 949 -3.08 11.88 15.21
CA GLY A 949 -3.60 10.87 14.28
C GLY A 949 -4.74 9.99 14.81
N ASP A 950 -5.05 10.07 16.11
CA ASP A 950 -6.20 9.44 16.78
C ASP A 950 -6.71 10.32 17.96
N TYR A 951 -6.79 11.63 17.69
CA TYR A 951 -7.14 12.64 18.69
C TYR A 951 -8.64 12.60 19.04
N THR A 952 -9.00 11.97 20.16
CA THR A 952 -10.39 11.81 20.62
C THR A 952 -10.55 12.25 22.08
N LEU A 953 -11.80 12.35 22.56
CA LEU A 953 -12.09 12.75 23.94
C LEU A 953 -11.48 11.81 24.99
N GLU A 954 -11.28 10.53 24.66
CA GLU A 954 -10.68 9.52 25.55
C GLU A 954 -9.18 9.78 25.82
N GLN A 955 -8.53 10.54 24.94
CA GLN A 955 -7.12 10.90 25.05
C GLN A 955 -6.88 12.16 25.89
N ILE A 956 -7.94 12.77 26.45
CA ILE A 956 -7.87 14.04 27.17
C ILE A 956 -8.34 13.90 28.62
N SER A 957 -7.49 14.34 29.55
CA SER A 957 -7.82 14.46 30.97
C SER A 957 -8.16 15.91 31.34
N LEU A 958 -9.08 16.07 32.30
CA LEU A 958 -9.47 17.38 32.85
C LEU A 958 -8.57 17.77 34.03
N LEU A 959 -8.08 19.01 34.01
CA LEU A 959 -7.35 19.66 35.10
C LEU A 959 -8.18 20.83 35.66
N ASP A 960 -7.84 21.28 36.87
CA ASP A 960 -8.49 22.43 37.53
C ASP A 960 -8.56 23.66 36.60
N ASP A 961 -7.47 23.96 35.88
CA ASP A 961 -7.33 25.12 34.99
C ASP A 961 -6.93 24.76 33.54
N GLY A 962 -7.32 23.58 33.01
CA GLY A 962 -7.03 23.25 31.61
C GLY A 962 -7.21 21.79 31.19
N PHE A 963 -6.45 21.38 30.17
CA PHE A 963 -6.50 20.04 29.58
C PHE A 963 -5.10 19.42 29.53
N GLN A 964 -5.06 18.10 29.67
CA GLN A 964 -3.85 17.31 29.48
C GLN A 964 -4.08 16.21 28.44
N ILE A 965 -3.21 16.14 27.44
CA ILE A 965 -3.17 15.07 26.43
C ILE A 965 -2.38 13.88 27.02
N ARG A 966 -3.01 12.70 27.07
CA ARG A 966 -2.48 11.52 27.78
C ARG A 966 -1.36 10.81 27.02
N ASN A 967 -1.53 10.62 25.72
CA ASN A 967 -0.53 9.99 24.85
C ASN A 967 -0.60 10.57 23.42
N PHE A 968 0.44 10.30 22.62
CA PHE A 968 0.47 10.54 21.17
C PHE A 968 0.78 9.24 20.42
N ASP A 969 0.18 8.14 20.86
CA ASP A 969 0.45 6.82 20.27
C ASP A 969 -0.17 6.68 18.87
N GLY A 970 -1.17 7.49 18.52
CA GLY A 970 -1.89 7.44 17.24
C GLY A 970 -2.73 6.17 17.07
N ASP A 971 -3.18 5.90 15.84
CA ASP A 971 -4.04 4.73 15.56
C ASP A 971 -3.28 3.42 15.87
N PRO A 972 -3.74 2.62 16.86
CA PRO A 972 -3.07 1.39 17.27
C PRO A 972 -2.95 0.37 16.14
N ASP A 973 -3.80 0.42 15.12
CA ASP A 973 -3.79 -0.49 13.96
C ASP A 973 -2.72 -0.14 12.91
N MET A 974 -2.09 1.03 13.02
CA MET A 974 -0.99 1.45 12.14
C MET A 974 0.38 1.11 12.75
N ALA A 975 1.41 0.85 11.94
CA ALA A 975 2.77 0.66 12.44
C ALA A 975 3.40 2.00 12.90
N TYR A 976 4.35 2.00 13.85
CA TYR A 976 5.02 3.22 14.33
C TYR A 976 5.59 4.09 13.20
N SER A 977 6.12 3.50 12.13
CA SER A 977 6.61 4.20 10.94
C SER A 977 5.51 4.96 10.19
N GLN A 978 4.31 4.39 10.07
CA GLN A 978 3.14 5.05 9.46
C GLN A 978 2.60 6.16 10.37
N ARG A 979 2.62 5.95 11.68
CA ARG A 979 2.25 6.97 12.68
C ARG A 979 3.25 8.12 12.71
N ARG A 980 4.46 7.96 12.15
CA ARG A 980 5.48 9.01 11.98
C ARG A 980 5.30 9.93 10.78
N LEU A 981 4.37 9.62 9.89
CA LEU A 981 4.13 10.43 8.71
C LEU A 981 3.51 11.78 9.05
N ARG A 982 3.78 12.77 8.19
CA ARG A 982 3.15 14.08 8.26
C ARG A 982 1.79 14.01 7.58
N ARG A 983 0.75 14.50 8.26
CA ARG A 983 -0.65 14.47 7.79
C ARG A 983 -1.29 15.84 7.96
N SER A 984 -2.42 16.04 7.31
CA SER A 984 -3.20 17.27 7.50
C SER A 984 -3.68 17.39 8.96
N PRO A 985 -3.53 18.56 9.61
CA PRO A 985 -4.14 18.86 10.91
C PRO A 985 -5.66 18.62 10.95
N ALA A 986 -6.34 18.71 9.80
CA ALA A 986 -7.77 18.44 9.69
C ALA A 986 -8.14 17.03 10.17
N LYS A 987 -7.20 16.06 10.14
CA LYS A 987 -7.45 14.72 10.68
C LYS A 987 -7.67 14.71 12.20
N ASP A 988 -6.88 15.44 12.97
CA ASP A 988 -7.07 15.53 14.43
C ASP A 988 -8.38 16.27 14.77
N LEU A 989 -8.74 17.29 13.98
CA LEU A 989 -10.01 18.02 14.14
C LEU A 989 -11.23 17.13 13.83
N ALA A 990 -11.18 16.41 12.70
CA ALA A 990 -12.23 15.48 12.30
C ALA A 990 -12.41 14.34 13.32
N ASN A 991 -11.31 13.79 13.85
CA ASN A 991 -11.39 12.78 14.91
C ASN A 991 -12.06 13.32 16.18
N MET A 992 -11.79 14.58 16.55
CA MET A 992 -12.44 15.22 17.70
C MET A 992 -13.93 15.47 17.45
N PHE A 993 -14.31 15.93 16.25
CA PHE A 993 -15.72 16.14 15.87
C PHE A 993 -16.49 14.82 15.88
N ARG A 994 -15.90 13.78 15.29
CA ARG A 994 -16.47 12.43 15.31
C ARG A 994 -16.63 11.92 16.74
N SER A 995 -15.67 12.21 17.63
CA SER A 995 -15.74 11.84 19.05
C SER A 995 -16.82 12.58 19.83
N LEU A 996 -17.08 13.87 19.52
CA LEU A 996 -18.18 14.65 20.08
C LEU A 996 -19.55 14.12 19.63
N GLU A 997 -19.68 13.81 18.34
CA GLU A 997 -20.87 13.19 17.77
C GLU A 997 -21.08 11.77 18.32
N TYR A 998 -20.03 10.97 18.47
CA TYR A 998 -20.13 9.63 19.04
C TYR A 998 -20.68 9.70 20.47
N ALA A 999 -20.23 10.67 21.27
CA ALA A 999 -20.73 10.88 22.62
C ALA A 999 -22.20 11.33 22.65
N SER A 1000 -22.66 12.15 21.69
CA SER A 1000 -24.06 12.54 21.60
C SER A 1000 -24.95 11.35 21.21
N GLN A 1001 -24.50 10.51 20.28
CA GLN A 1001 -25.21 9.29 19.86
C GLN A 1001 -25.26 8.21 20.96
N LEU A 1002 -24.22 8.10 21.80
CA LEU A 1002 -24.26 7.26 23.00
C LEU A 1002 -25.30 7.75 24.01
N ALA A 1003 -25.35 9.07 24.26
CA ALA A 1003 -26.34 9.66 25.16
C ALA A 1003 -27.78 9.41 24.68
N LEU A 1004 -27.99 9.33 23.36
CA LEU A 1004 -29.26 8.95 22.73
C LEU A 1004 -29.61 7.47 22.98
N GLU A 1005 -28.66 6.54 22.86
CA GLU A 1005 -28.90 5.12 23.16
C GLU A 1005 -29.22 4.87 24.64
N GLU A 1006 -28.59 5.63 25.53
CA GLU A 1006 -28.79 5.52 26.99
C GLU A 1006 -30.19 5.90 27.46
N GLN A 1007 -30.96 6.66 26.66
CA GLN A 1007 -32.37 6.94 26.96
C GLN A 1007 -33.28 5.72 26.80
N GLY A 1008 -32.78 4.64 26.19
CA GLY A 1008 -33.51 3.38 26.00
C GLY A 1008 -34.59 3.45 24.90
N ASN A 1009 -35.64 2.62 25.03
CA ASN A 1009 -36.71 2.50 24.03
C ASN A 1009 -37.64 3.72 24.01
N LEU A 1010 -37.16 4.81 23.41
CA LEU A 1010 -37.97 5.95 23.01
C LEU A 1010 -38.94 5.54 21.88
N LYS A 1011 -40.09 6.21 21.80
CA LYS A 1011 -40.97 6.12 20.62
C LYS A 1011 -40.32 6.85 19.45
N ASP A 1012 -40.61 6.44 18.21
CA ASP A 1012 -40.00 6.99 16.99
C ASP A 1012 -40.03 8.53 16.95
N ASP A 1013 -41.17 9.13 17.30
CA ASP A 1013 -41.35 10.59 17.34
C ASP A 1013 -40.47 11.30 18.39
N ALA A 1014 -40.21 10.64 19.52
CA ALA A 1014 -39.33 11.15 20.57
C ALA A 1014 -37.86 10.93 20.22
N PHE A 1015 -37.58 9.83 19.51
CA PHE A 1015 -36.24 9.48 19.06
C PHE A 1015 -35.76 10.47 17.99
N GLU A 1016 -36.56 10.72 16.95
CA GLU A 1016 -36.24 11.71 15.90
C GLU A 1016 -36.05 13.11 16.49
N TYR A 1017 -36.99 13.56 17.33
CA TYR A 1017 -36.90 14.86 18.00
C TYR A 1017 -35.61 15.02 18.82
N LEU A 1018 -35.25 14.02 19.63
CA LEU A 1018 -34.03 14.09 20.43
C LEU A 1018 -32.76 14.01 19.56
N THR A 1019 -32.82 13.26 18.46
CA THR A 1019 -31.70 13.15 17.50
C THR A 1019 -31.37 14.51 16.91
N GLY A 1020 -32.36 15.27 16.44
CA GLY A 1020 -32.16 16.63 15.89
C GLY A 1020 -31.50 17.56 16.91
N TRP A 1021 -32.02 17.61 18.14
CA TRP A 1021 -31.44 18.46 19.20
C TRP A 1021 -30.01 18.09 19.59
N LEU A 1022 -29.69 16.79 19.65
CA LEU A 1022 -28.33 16.33 19.95
C LEU A 1022 -27.36 16.61 18.80
N ASP A 1023 -27.84 16.55 17.55
CA ASP A 1023 -27.05 16.90 16.37
C ASP A 1023 -26.73 18.40 16.35
N THR A 1024 -27.74 19.26 16.55
CA THR A 1024 -27.53 20.71 16.68
C THR A 1024 -26.55 21.03 17.81
N ALA A 1025 -26.70 20.40 18.98
CA ALA A 1025 -25.80 20.61 20.12
C ALA A 1025 -24.35 20.23 19.81
N TYR A 1026 -24.12 19.08 19.15
CA TYR A 1026 -22.78 18.67 18.74
C TYR A 1026 -22.19 19.64 17.72
N ARG A 1027 -22.95 20.04 16.69
CA ARG A 1027 -22.51 20.99 15.67
C ARG A 1027 -22.12 22.32 16.30
N CYS A 1028 -22.94 22.85 17.22
CA CYS A 1028 -22.59 24.08 17.94
C CYS A 1028 -21.24 23.97 18.67
N LEU A 1029 -20.99 22.86 19.36
CA LEU A 1029 -19.74 22.64 20.10
C LEU A 1029 -18.53 22.46 19.16
N ALA A 1030 -18.70 21.72 18.07
CA ALA A 1030 -17.66 21.52 17.05
C ALA A 1030 -17.30 22.85 16.36
N THR A 1031 -18.29 23.66 16.01
CA THR A 1031 -18.12 24.97 15.38
C THR A 1031 -17.44 25.98 16.32
N GLU A 1032 -17.80 26.01 17.61
CA GLU A 1032 -17.10 26.82 18.62
C GLU A 1032 -15.63 26.40 18.76
N PHE A 1033 -15.39 25.09 18.86
CA PHE A 1033 -14.04 24.53 18.94
C PHE A 1033 -13.21 24.92 17.71
N LEU A 1034 -13.76 24.78 16.50
CA LEU A 1034 -13.08 25.13 15.26
C LEU A 1034 -12.82 26.63 15.17
N THR A 1035 -13.78 27.45 15.57
CA THR A 1035 -13.66 28.92 15.61
C THR A 1035 -12.50 29.35 16.51
N ALA A 1036 -12.41 28.75 17.71
CA ALA A 1036 -11.32 28.98 18.64
C ALA A 1036 -9.97 28.51 18.08
N TYR A 1037 -9.93 27.35 17.43
CA TYR A 1037 -8.74 26.82 16.76
C TYR A 1037 -8.24 27.76 15.65
N ARG A 1038 -9.12 28.15 14.71
CA ARG A 1038 -8.79 29.00 13.56
C ARG A 1038 -8.27 30.37 14.00
N LYS A 1039 -8.84 30.92 15.07
CA LYS A 1039 -8.37 32.20 15.64
C LYS A 1039 -6.94 32.09 16.17
N SER A 1040 -6.58 30.95 16.78
CA SER A 1040 -5.24 30.70 17.31
C SER A 1040 -4.21 30.33 16.23
N THR A 1041 -4.64 29.77 15.10
CA THR A 1041 -3.75 29.42 13.96
C THR A 1041 -3.79 30.43 12.81
N ALA A 1042 -4.34 31.63 13.04
CA ALA A 1042 -4.51 32.64 12.02
C ALA A 1042 -3.16 33.04 11.38
N GLY A 1043 -3.10 33.04 10.04
CA GLY A 1043 -1.88 33.34 9.28
C GLY A 1043 -0.96 32.13 9.02
N SER A 1044 -1.28 30.95 9.53
CA SER A 1044 -0.64 29.68 9.13
C SER A 1044 -1.32 29.06 7.91
N ARG A 1045 -0.64 28.12 7.24
CA ARG A 1045 -1.21 27.28 6.16
C ARG A 1045 -1.69 25.91 6.67
N LEU A 1046 -1.91 25.77 7.97
CA LEU A 1046 -2.28 24.49 8.60
C LEU A 1046 -3.66 23.96 8.16
N LEU A 1047 -4.59 24.86 7.83
CA LEU A 1047 -5.89 24.53 7.26
C LEU A 1047 -6.09 25.31 5.95
N PRO A 1048 -6.93 24.81 5.02
CA PRO A 1048 -7.32 25.57 3.84
C PRO A 1048 -7.95 26.91 4.20
N ALA A 1049 -7.71 27.91 3.35
CA ALA A 1049 -8.38 29.21 3.46
C ALA A 1049 -9.81 29.18 2.90
N ASP A 1050 -10.04 28.30 1.93
CA ASP A 1050 -11.34 28.03 1.34
C ASP A 1050 -12.17 27.12 2.25
N GLU A 1051 -13.44 27.47 2.47
CA GLU A 1051 -14.33 26.74 3.39
C GLU A 1051 -14.81 25.40 2.78
N GLU A 1052 -14.98 25.34 1.46
CA GLU A 1052 -15.38 24.10 0.76
C GLU A 1052 -14.23 23.08 0.82
N ASP A 1053 -13.00 23.52 0.57
CA ASP A 1053 -11.79 22.69 0.71
C ASP A 1053 -11.61 22.16 2.14
N LEU A 1054 -11.87 23.01 3.15
CA LEU A 1054 -11.81 22.60 4.56
C LEU A 1054 -12.88 21.55 4.86
N MET A 1055 -14.12 21.74 4.38
CA MET A 1055 -15.20 20.79 4.55
C MET A 1055 -14.84 19.44 3.92
N VAL A 1056 -14.34 19.44 2.68
CA VAL A 1056 -13.91 18.20 1.99
C VAL A 1056 -12.85 17.44 2.79
N LEU A 1057 -11.87 18.12 3.38
CA LEU A 1057 -10.87 17.47 4.24
C LEU A 1057 -11.49 16.92 5.54
N LEU A 1058 -12.37 17.68 6.19
CA LEU A 1058 -13.05 17.24 7.41
C LEU A 1058 -13.91 16.00 7.14
N ASP A 1059 -14.77 16.02 6.13
CA ASP A 1059 -15.62 14.90 5.71
C ASP A 1059 -14.76 13.66 5.42
N THR A 1060 -13.67 13.83 4.66
CA THR A 1060 -12.76 12.74 4.31
C THR A 1060 -12.20 12.04 5.56
N PHE A 1061 -11.73 12.80 6.54
CA PHE A 1061 -11.17 12.23 7.77
C PHE A 1061 -12.23 11.76 8.77
N MET A 1062 -13.43 12.36 8.77
CA MET A 1062 -14.57 11.87 9.57
C MET A 1062 -15.06 10.52 9.04
N ILE A 1063 -15.12 10.34 7.72
CA ILE A 1063 -15.42 9.04 7.08
C ILE A 1063 -14.33 8.02 7.44
N GLU A 1064 -13.04 8.38 7.33
CA GLU A 1064 -11.93 7.50 7.75
C GLU A 1064 -12.13 7.03 9.20
N LYS A 1065 -12.43 7.95 10.11
CA LYS A 1065 -12.64 7.66 11.53
C LYS A 1065 -13.88 6.80 11.77
N ALA A 1066 -15.00 7.11 11.13
CA ALA A 1066 -16.22 6.33 11.25
C ALA A 1066 -16.02 4.89 10.75
N LEU A 1067 -15.32 4.68 9.62
CA LEU A 1067 -14.97 3.35 9.13
C LEU A 1067 -14.10 2.58 10.15
N GLN A 1068 -13.13 3.25 10.78
CA GLN A 1068 -12.31 2.67 11.86
C GLN A 1068 -13.19 2.25 13.05
N GLU A 1069 -14.09 3.12 13.50
CA GLU A 1069 -15.00 2.86 14.63
C GLU A 1069 -16.00 1.73 14.34
N ILE A 1070 -16.52 1.63 13.11
CA ILE A 1070 -17.36 0.49 12.69
C ILE A 1070 -16.55 -0.79 12.84
N ARG A 1071 -15.35 -0.87 12.23
CA ARG A 1071 -14.51 -2.06 12.34
C ARG A 1071 -14.18 -2.40 13.78
N TYR A 1072 -13.88 -1.40 14.62
CA TYR A 1072 -13.62 -1.60 16.04
C TYR A 1072 -14.85 -2.18 16.77
N ASN A 1073 -16.02 -1.57 16.62
CA ASN A 1073 -17.22 -2.03 17.31
C ASN A 1073 -17.68 -3.41 16.81
N LEU A 1074 -17.65 -3.68 15.50
CA LEU A 1074 -17.98 -5.00 14.94
C LEU A 1074 -17.12 -6.15 15.51
N ASN A 1075 -15.93 -5.80 15.99
CA ASN A 1075 -14.94 -6.73 16.48
C ASN A 1075 -14.95 -6.87 18.01
N TYR A 1076 -15.16 -5.77 18.74
CA TYR A 1076 -15.00 -5.71 20.19
C TYR A 1076 -16.28 -5.40 20.96
N ARG A 1077 -17.25 -4.70 20.37
CA ARG A 1077 -18.50 -4.23 20.98
C ARG A 1077 -19.65 -4.24 19.95
N PRO A 1078 -20.02 -5.42 19.42
CA PRO A 1078 -20.99 -5.51 18.33
C PRO A 1078 -22.36 -4.90 18.69
N GLU A 1079 -22.71 -4.90 19.98
CA GLU A 1079 -23.90 -4.26 20.52
C GLU A 1079 -23.90 -2.73 20.38
N GLN A 1080 -22.74 -2.09 20.21
CA GLN A 1080 -22.60 -0.65 19.99
C GLN A 1080 -22.38 -0.29 18.51
N ALA A 1081 -22.40 -1.27 17.59
CA ALA A 1081 -22.14 -1.03 16.18
C ALA A 1081 -23.15 -0.08 15.51
N SER A 1082 -24.34 0.07 16.10
CA SER A 1082 -25.38 1.01 15.65
C SER A 1082 -24.93 2.48 15.69
N VAL A 1083 -24.07 2.85 16.65
CA VAL A 1083 -23.57 4.22 16.84
C VAL A 1083 -22.68 4.68 15.68
N PRO A 1084 -21.58 3.98 15.34
CA PRO A 1084 -20.71 4.41 14.25
C PRO A 1084 -21.34 4.24 12.86
N ILE A 1085 -22.29 3.31 12.67
CA ILE A 1085 -23.05 3.20 11.42
C ILE A 1085 -23.94 4.43 11.23
N ARG A 1086 -24.64 4.89 12.28
CA ARG A 1086 -25.44 6.13 12.22
C ARG A 1086 -24.57 7.35 11.96
N GLY A 1087 -23.42 7.47 12.61
CA GLY A 1087 -22.52 8.60 12.35
C GLY A 1087 -22.03 8.66 10.90
N LEU A 1088 -21.69 7.51 10.31
CA LEU A 1088 -21.31 7.46 8.89
C LEU A 1088 -22.48 7.85 7.97
N LEU A 1089 -23.70 7.37 8.26
CA LEU A 1089 -24.89 7.77 7.50
C LEU A 1089 -25.17 9.29 7.64
N GLY A 1090 -25.01 9.86 8.84
CA GLY A 1090 -25.19 11.29 9.09
C GLY A 1090 -24.24 12.17 8.28
N ILE A 1091 -22.98 11.74 8.09
CA ILE A 1091 -22.02 12.44 7.21
C ILE A 1091 -22.48 12.42 5.74
N LEU A 1092 -23.11 11.33 5.30
CA LEU A 1092 -23.66 11.23 3.94
C LEU A 1092 -24.97 12.01 3.76
N ASP A 1093 -25.66 12.33 4.85
CA ASP A 1093 -26.94 13.05 4.87
C ASP A 1093 -26.78 14.56 5.08
N SER A 1094 -25.59 15.05 5.40
CA SER A 1094 -25.29 16.47 5.64
C SER A 1094 -25.12 17.33 4.37
N GLU A 1095 -25.48 16.80 3.21
CA GLU A 1095 -25.65 17.51 1.92
C GLU A 1095 -27.11 17.38 1.44
#